data_AF-D2QYN3-F1
#
_entry.id   AF-D2QYN3-F1
#
_cell.length_a   1.000
_cell.length_b   1.000
_cell.length_c   1.000
_cell.angle_alpha   90.00
_cell.angle_beta   90.00
_cell.angle_gamma   90.00
#
_symmetry.space_group_name_H-M   'P 1'
#
loop_
_entity.id
_entity.type
_entity.pdbx_description
1 polymer ?
#
loop_
_entity_poly.entity_id
_entity_poly.type
_entity_poly.pdbx_seq_one_letter_code
_entity_poly.pdbx_strand_id
1 'polypeptide(L)'
;MPAFFALLAAAMKRAVSPLAMVLAMASVAVAQMPRPQLASIFPPGGRQGTTVEVTLAGTDLDDITQLVFSHPGIAATPKMSAPTEFEPTAKPIANVYTLQIAGDVPAGVYEVRAFGRFGLSSARRFVVSGQEEVVEAAANSAIENAVAMTLGQVFSGRVDASNSDFFKLSLKQGEKVTIDVTADRIDSRLSPLVAVLSSDGKQLARARANVARDAQLVFTAPTTGDFLIKLNDSIFGGGPDYFYRLSVSSSPIIDFVFPPAGVPGSSGAYWIYGRNLPGSQPADGMKIDGVPLEKVQLNIGIPGDGAAHVVCQQAPTRGAWLDTFEHKHNFGSATVGIPLQFATAPVVLEQQASDKTTDAQVVTLPVDIAGQFYPEGDVDWYQFDAKKGDIYWIEVISNQAGLESDPAISFFRITKDEAGVEKVNDLMQVDDSQERQQRIGSDFDSTSDDPSLRFLVPEDGTYRVLVRDQFGEGVANPGNVYRLAMRPLAPDFRLLVENDPPEAGRKQNNNQIPSGALALYRGSNSSVDVVLQRRDDFQGEVQLSVEGLPAGVTCTGALLGGEVNRAKLVFSANDQAANWCGTIRVIGKSIVGDKELVREARYAQVTWGTPNRQQQPGKFRLTPHFYLAVAEKDTLPVQVTAGEDKVWETSLGGKLSIPVSVLRRGEFKDELKLQADGLPDQIKPKEVAIGGGAGDGKLEIELTQNNIKPGTYTFYLSTEAKRKYGRNVEAVTAAEAEQKQAEMTVATFTEKQKTATTAKDEATKKAAEAEAALKTSQQNATNAANEAKKQADALKAANDKLTQAKDAASKDAANQALVDAANAAQKVVDDLTAVVKTADETKATADKAVVDATAARDAANTAKTESEAAAKLAMDQLAQANQLKQAADKRLTDTRNANQMKDVNFMVVSSPIKLRIVPTPLTITPAAEVAVKQKEKSELTIKLDRKYEFADAVELSIELPPGVQGIQAPKVNVPQGGAEGKLEIMAGDNATVGEHLVTIRAKGKFNNVDIGATTQVKIKVEAAPAAQ
;
A
#
# COMPACT_ATOMS: atom_id res chain seq x y z
N MET A 1 -5.72 -52.05 35.75
CA MET A 1 -4.66 -51.29 35.05
C MET A 1 -4.90 -49.79 35.23
N PRO A 2 -4.48 -49.17 36.35
CA PRO A 2 -4.70 -47.76 36.63
C PRO A 2 -3.38 -46.96 36.61
N ALA A 3 -2.50 -47.24 35.64
CA ALA A 3 -1.22 -46.53 35.47
C ALA A 3 -1.07 -45.81 34.12
N PHE A 4 -2.03 -45.98 33.20
CA PHE A 4 -1.97 -45.37 31.85
C PHE A 4 -2.76 -44.06 31.71
N PHE A 5 -3.69 -43.77 32.64
CA PHE A 5 -4.49 -42.54 32.62
C PHE A 5 -3.87 -41.37 33.42
N ALA A 6 -2.83 -41.61 34.21
CA ALA A 6 -2.16 -40.55 34.99
C ALA A 6 -1.04 -39.81 34.22
N LEU A 7 -0.61 -40.31 33.05
CA LEU A 7 0.44 -39.67 32.25
C LEU A 7 -0.09 -38.68 31.19
N LEU A 8 -1.39 -38.75 30.82
CA LEU A 8 -1.96 -37.85 29.80
C LEU A 8 -2.46 -36.51 30.35
N ALA A 9 -2.76 -36.40 31.65
CA ALA A 9 -3.25 -35.16 32.26
C ALA A 9 -2.14 -34.18 32.70
N ALA A 10 -0.87 -34.61 32.68
CA ALA A 10 0.29 -33.78 33.05
C ALA A 10 0.99 -33.12 31.84
N ALA A 11 0.58 -33.43 30.61
CA ALA A 11 1.16 -32.88 29.37
C ALA A 11 0.42 -31.63 28.83
N MET A 12 -0.73 -31.24 29.42
CA MET A 12 -1.57 -30.12 28.94
C MET A 12 -1.41 -28.80 29.72
N LYS A 13 -0.42 -28.67 30.61
CA LYS A 13 -0.15 -27.41 31.34
C LYS A 13 1.29 -26.88 31.25
N ARG A 14 2.11 -27.40 30.33
CA ARG A 14 3.44 -26.87 30.02
C ARG A 14 3.73 -26.97 28.52
N ALA A 15 3.09 -26.11 27.73
CA ALA A 15 3.49 -25.83 26.36
C ALA A 15 3.01 -24.44 25.94
N VAL A 16 3.29 -23.44 26.78
CA VAL A 16 3.30 -22.03 26.37
C VAL A 16 4.77 -21.60 26.43
N SER A 17 5.41 -21.56 25.25
CA SER A 17 6.79 -21.11 24.99
C SER A 17 7.92 -21.99 25.57
N PRO A 18 8.94 -22.41 24.79
CA PRO A 18 9.54 -21.68 23.68
C PRO A 18 9.69 -22.53 22.40
N LEU A 19 8.81 -22.31 21.43
CA LEU A 19 9.16 -22.52 20.01
C LEU A 19 9.16 -21.15 19.33
N ALA A 20 9.88 -20.22 19.97
CA ALA A 20 10.21 -18.88 19.47
C ALA A 20 11.70 -18.80 19.09
N MET A 21 12.26 -19.91 18.60
CA MET A 21 13.66 -19.98 18.18
C MET A 21 13.74 -20.91 16.97
N VAL A 22 14.35 -20.41 15.88
CA VAL A 22 14.46 -21.03 14.54
C VAL A 22 13.32 -20.69 13.57
N LEU A 23 13.15 -19.40 13.30
CA LEU A 23 13.24 -18.88 11.92
C LEU A 23 13.67 -17.40 11.97
N ALA A 24 14.81 -17.15 12.62
CA ALA A 24 15.58 -15.96 12.32
C ALA A 24 16.19 -16.18 10.93
N MET A 25 15.44 -15.86 9.87
CA MET A 25 16.12 -15.27 8.73
C MET A 25 16.84 -14.08 9.33
N ALA A 26 18.16 -14.14 9.38
CA ALA A 26 18.96 -12.96 9.66
C ALA A 26 18.70 -12.00 8.51
N SER A 27 17.63 -11.21 8.62
CA SER A 27 17.60 -9.88 8.05
C SER A 27 18.91 -9.27 8.53
N VAL A 28 19.82 -9.05 7.60
CA VAL A 28 21.01 -8.24 7.87
C VAL A 28 20.44 -6.94 8.42
N ALA A 29 20.51 -6.78 9.74
CA ALA A 29 19.97 -5.62 10.42
C ALA A 29 20.90 -4.47 10.04
N VAL A 30 20.63 -3.84 8.90
CA VAL A 30 21.22 -2.56 8.58
C VAL A 30 20.61 -1.62 9.62
N ALA A 31 21.41 -1.17 10.58
CA ALA A 31 20.96 -0.26 11.62
C ALA A 31 20.61 1.08 10.95
N GLN A 32 19.36 1.26 10.51
CA GLN A 32 18.86 2.47 9.88
C GLN A 32 17.86 3.17 10.81
N MET A 33 17.54 4.42 10.51
CA MET A 33 16.40 5.09 11.13
C MET A 33 15.11 4.27 10.93
N PRO A 34 14.26 4.11 11.95
CA PRO A 34 13.00 3.38 11.83
C PRO A 34 12.11 3.93 10.72
N ARG A 35 11.37 3.04 10.05
CA ARG A 35 10.42 3.40 9.00
C ARG A 35 9.15 2.56 9.15
N PRO A 36 7.99 3.19 9.44
CA PRO A 36 6.75 2.45 9.59
C PRO A 36 6.45 1.64 8.32
N GLN A 37 6.15 0.36 8.49
CA GLN A 37 5.67 -0.51 7.42
C GLN A 37 4.39 -1.15 7.88
N LEU A 38 3.30 -0.90 7.17
CA LEU A 38 2.04 -1.57 7.41
C LEU A 38 1.99 -2.81 6.53
N ALA A 39 2.05 -3.99 7.14
CA ALA A 39 2.04 -5.27 6.45
C ALA A 39 0.60 -5.79 6.23
N SER A 40 -0.31 -5.56 7.18
CA SER A 40 -1.74 -5.84 7.00
C SER A 40 -2.63 -5.00 7.90
N ILE A 41 -3.88 -4.84 7.46
CA ILE A 41 -5.05 -4.44 8.24
C ILE A 41 -6.04 -5.61 8.16
N PHE A 42 -6.46 -6.15 9.30
CA PHE A 42 -7.31 -7.34 9.31
C PHE A 42 -8.55 -7.16 10.22
N PRO A 43 -9.77 -7.44 9.73
CA PRO A 43 -10.09 -7.86 8.36
C PRO A 43 -9.76 -6.76 7.31
N PRO A 44 -9.44 -7.15 6.06
CA PRO A 44 -9.04 -6.21 5.01
C PRO A 44 -10.24 -5.49 4.35
N GLY A 45 -11.38 -5.40 5.03
CA GLY A 45 -12.51 -4.64 4.57
C GLY A 45 -13.72 -4.68 5.51
N GLY A 46 -14.79 -4.01 5.12
CA GLY A 46 -16.00 -3.83 5.91
C GLY A 46 -17.21 -3.41 5.07
N ARG A 47 -18.39 -3.48 5.69
CA ARG A 47 -19.66 -3.10 5.05
C ARG A 47 -19.93 -1.60 5.20
N GLN A 48 -20.53 -0.98 4.20
CA GLN A 48 -21.04 0.40 4.30
C GLN A 48 -21.96 0.59 5.51
N GLY A 49 -21.82 1.70 6.22
CA GLY A 49 -22.68 2.05 7.34
C GLY A 49 -22.44 1.26 8.62
N THR A 50 -21.37 0.45 8.69
CA THR A 50 -21.06 -0.37 9.88
C THR A 50 -19.80 0.07 10.58
N THR A 51 -19.64 -0.46 11.79
CA THR A 51 -18.43 -0.36 12.59
C THR A 51 -17.67 -1.68 12.50
N VAL A 52 -16.36 -1.64 12.27
CA VAL A 52 -15.51 -2.83 12.15
C VAL A 52 -14.29 -2.70 13.06
N GLU A 53 -14.03 -3.71 13.88
CA GLU A 53 -12.77 -3.81 14.61
C GLU A 53 -11.68 -4.37 13.70
N VAL A 54 -10.55 -3.69 13.63
CA VAL A 54 -9.40 -4.09 12.82
C VAL A 54 -8.13 -4.17 13.66
N THR A 55 -7.27 -5.12 13.31
CA THR A 55 -5.93 -5.27 13.87
C THR A 55 -4.89 -4.96 12.80
N LEU A 56 -3.90 -4.15 13.15
CA LEU A 56 -2.76 -3.84 12.30
C LEU A 56 -1.59 -4.76 12.60
N ALA A 57 -0.87 -5.16 11.56
CA ALA A 57 0.43 -5.81 11.68
C ALA A 57 1.45 -5.10 10.79
N GLY A 58 2.70 -5.05 11.25
CA GLY A 58 3.75 -4.30 10.59
C GLY A 58 4.97 -4.09 11.48
N THR A 59 5.92 -3.30 10.99
CA THR A 59 7.12 -2.90 11.73
C THR A 59 7.13 -1.39 11.93
N ASP A 60 7.80 -0.94 12.99
CA ASP A 60 7.95 0.49 13.31
C ASP A 60 6.62 1.26 13.43
N LEU A 61 5.60 0.58 13.96
CA LEU A 61 4.25 1.12 14.22
C LEU A 61 4.12 1.77 15.62
N ASP A 62 5.16 2.48 16.05
CA ASP A 62 5.23 3.08 17.38
C ASP A 62 4.41 4.39 17.44
N ASP A 63 3.67 4.58 18.54
CA ASP A 63 2.84 5.75 18.83
C ASP A 63 1.98 6.19 17.64
N ILE A 64 1.25 5.25 17.02
CA ILE A 64 0.29 5.60 15.95
C ILE A 64 -0.72 6.60 16.52
N THR A 65 -0.79 7.76 15.87
CA THR A 65 -1.71 8.85 16.21
C THR A 65 -2.93 8.88 15.30
N GLN A 66 -2.80 8.33 14.08
CA GLN A 66 -3.86 8.36 13.09
C GLN A 66 -3.75 7.18 12.11
N LEU A 67 -4.90 6.62 11.70
CA LEU A 67 -4.99 5.86 10.45
C LEU A 67 -5.52 6.77 9.35
N VAL A 68 -4.77 6.87 8.26
CA VAL A 68 -5.03 7.79 7.16
C VAL A 68 -5.66 7.01 6.02
N PHE A 69 -6.97 7.17 5.83
CA PHE A 69 -7.72 6.55 4.74
C PHE A 69 -7.81 7.47 3.53
N SER A 70 -7.84 6.89 2.33
CA SER A 70 -8.03 7.64 1.08
C SER A 70 -9.46 8.19 0.88
N HIS A 71 -10.36 7.97 1.84
CA HIS A 71 -11.71 8.51 1.83
C HIS A 71 -12.09 8.99 3.24
N PRO A 72 -12.60 10.24 3.39
CA PRO A 72 -12.87 10.83 4.71
C PRO A 72 -14.01 10.16 5.46
N GLY A 73 -14.91 9.46 4.77
CA GLY A 73 -16.01 8.69 5.38
C GLY A 73 -15.59 7.39 6.08
N ILE A 74 -14.29 7.08 6.15
CA ILE A 74 -13.76 5.95 6.92
C ILE A 74 -12.91 6.52 8.06
N ALA A 75 -13.48 6.54 9.26
CA ALA A 75 -12.83 7.08 10.44
C ALA A 75 -12.32 5.95 11.35
N ALA A 76 -11.16 6.15 11.97
CA ALA A 76 -10.57 5.17 12.88
C ALA A 76 -10.34 5.76 14.26
N THR A 77 -10.70 5.02 15.30
CA THR A 77 -10.38 5.35 16.70
C THR A 77 -9.66 4.18 17.36
N PRO A 78 -8.61 4.40 18.17
CA PRO A 78 -7.97 3.32 18.93
C PRO A 78 -9.00 2.59 19.79
N LYS A 79 -8.97 1.25 19.79
CA LYS A 79 -9.81 0.47 20.69
C LYS A 79 -9.25 0.60 22.10
N MET A 80 -10.11 0.93 23.07
CA MET A 80 -9.72 1.10 24.46
C MET A 80 -10.01 -0.18 25.26
N SER A 81 -9.14 -0.51 26.22
CA SER A 81 -9.40 -1.54 27.23
C SER A 81 -10.51 -1.08 28.18
N ALA A 82 -11.30 -2.04 28.68
CA ALA A 82 -12.24 -1.75 29.75
C ALA A 82 -11.48 -1.47 31.06
N PRO A 83 -11.84 -0.44 31.84
CA PRO A 83 -11.30 -0.24 33.17
C PRO A 83 -11.54 -1.47 34.05
N THR A 84 -10.54 -1.82 34.87
CA THR A 84 -10.64 -2.90 35.85
C THR A 84 -10.33 -2.37 37.25
N GLU A 85 -10.58 -3.17 38.28
CA GLU A 85 -10.19 -2.81 39.65
C GLU A 85 -8.66 -2.72 39.84
N PHE A 86 -7.88 -3.25 38.90
CA PHE A 86 -6.41 -3.19 38.89
C PHE A 86 -5.86 -2.08 37.98
N GLU A 87 -6.60 -1.75 36.93
CA GLU A 87 -6.26 -0.70 35.96
C GLU A 87 -7.48 0.22 35.78
N PRO A 88 -7.64 1.26 36.62
CA PRO A 88 -8.85 2.08 36.64
C PRO A 88 -8.97 3.04 35.46
N THR A 89 -7.92 3.16 34.65
CA THR A 89 -7.89 4.01 33.46
C THR A 89 -7.90 3.13 32.21
N ALA A 90 -8.81 3.43 31.28
CA ALA A 90 -8.84 2.77 29.99
C ALA A 90 -7.56 3.09 29.20
N LYS A 91 -6.93 2.08 28.60
CA LYS A 91 -5.70 2.22 27.81
C LYS A 91 -5.96 1.78 26.37
N PRO A 92 -5.33 2.40 25.36
CA PRO A 92 -5.39 1.90 23.99
C PRO A 92 -4.84 0.47 23.91
N ILE A 93 -5.56 -0.41 23.21
CA ILE A 93 -5.09 -1.75 22.85
C ILE A 93 -4.17 -1.57 21.64
N ALA A 94 -2.89 -1.93 21.80
CA ALA A 94 -1.88 -1.73 20.78
C ALA A 94 -2.31 -2.33 19.43
N ASN A 95 -2.22 -1.52 18.37
CA ASN A 95 -2.53 -1.89 16.99
C ASN A 95 -3.98 -2.35 16.73
N VAL A 96 -4.92 -2.13 17.66
CA VAL A 96 -6.34 -2.45 17.45
C VAL A 96 -7.17 -1.18 17.38
N TYR A 97 -7.96 -1.06 16.31
CA TYR A 97 -8.76 0.11 16.00
C TYR A 97 -10.21 -0.27 15.71
N THR A 98 -11.11 0.64 16.03
CA THR A 98 -12.50 0.61 15.62
C THR A 98 -12.66 1.55 14.43
N LEU A 99 -13.05 0.99 13.28
CA LEU A 99 -13.33 1.74 12.06
C LEU A 99 -14.83 2.02 11.96
N GLN A 100 -15.20 3.27 11.74
CA GLN A 100 -16.55 3.68 11.37
C GLN A 100 -16.59 3.94 9.87
N ILE A 101 -17.41 3.17 9.14
CA ILE A 101 -17.60 3.33 7.70
C ILE A 101 -18.96 4.01 7.49
N ALA A 102 -18.97 5.22 6.93
CA ALA A 102 -20.21 5.92 6.64
C ALA A 102 -21.03 5.19 5.55
N GLY A 103 -22.35 5.32 5.59
CA GLY A 103 -23.27 4.59 4.69
C GLY A 103 -23.22 5.05 3.23
N ASP A 104 -22.72 6.26 2.99
CA ASP A 104 -22.57 6.89 1.68
C ASP A 104 -21.17 6.69 1.06
N VAL A 105 -20.24 6.05 1.78
CA VAL A 105 -18.93 5.66 1.23
C VAL A 105 -19.17 4.69 0.07
N PRO A 106 -18.80 5.00 -1.18
CA PRO A 106 -19.04 4.09 -2.29
C PRO A 106 -18.39 2.72 -2.10
N ALA A 107 -19.00 1.65 -2.60
CA ALA A 107 -18.35 0.34 -2.63
C ALA A 107 -17.10 0.41 -3.52
N GLY A 108 -15.98 -0.10 -3.02
CA GLY A 108 -14.71 0.03 -3.71
C GLY A 108 -13.50 -0.30 -2.84
N VAL A 109 -12.33 -0.08 -3.42
CA VAL A 109 -11.04 -0.30 -2.77
C VAL A 109 -10.48 1.05 -2.33
N TYR A 110 -10.14 1.14 -1.05
CA TYR A 110 -9.54 2.32 -0.43
C TYR A 110 -8.15 2.00 0.07
N GLU A 111 -7.33 3.00 0.32
CA GLU A 111 -6.02 2.82 0.95
C GLU A 111 -6.06 3.26 2.41
N VAL A 112 -5.29 2.57 3.24
CA VAL A 112 -5.00 2.95 4.62
C VAL A 112 -3.49 3.01 4.84
N ARG A 113 -3.04 3.98 5.63
CA ARG A 113 -1.68 4.12 6.15
C ARG A 113 -1.74 4.37 7.66
N ALA A 114 -0.73 3.92 8.39
CA ALA A 114 -0.55 4.24 9.79
C ALA A 114 0.42 5.43 9.92
N PHE A 115 0.00 6.48 10.62
CA PHE A 115 0.81 7.66 10.91
C PHE A 115 1.16 7.70 12.40
N GLY A 116 2.46 7.66 12.71
CA GLY A 116 2.96 7.57 14.09
C GLY A 116 4.30 8.28 14.27
N ARG A 117 5.05 7.86 15.29
CA ARG A 117 6.30 8.52 15.70
C ARG A 117 7.32 8.72 14.57
N PHE A 118 7.46 7.73 13.71
CA PHE A 118 8.47 7.70 12.64
C PHE A 118 7.94 8.13 11.28
N GLY A 119 6.78 8.80 11.24
CA GLY A 119 6.14 9.24 10.02
C GLY A 119 5.05 8.27 9.56
N LEU A 120 4.92 8.13 8.24
CA LEU A 120 3.81 7.43 7.59
C LEU A 120 4.25 6.09 7.02
N SER A 121 3.39 5.08 7.21
CA SER A 121 3.66 3.75 6.69
C SER A 121 3.49 3.62 5.19
N SER A 122 3.98 2.51 4.63
CA SER A 122 3.47 1.96 3.36
C SER A 122 1.95 1.82 3.40
N ALA A 123 1.31 1.87 2.23
CA ALA A 123 -0.13 1.69 2.10
C ALA A 123 -0.54 0.22 2.15
N ARG A 124 -1.76 -0.03 2.64
CA ARG A 124 -2.50 -1.27 2.41
C ARG A 124 -3.89 -0.96 1.89
N ARG A 125 -4.43 -1.84 1.05
CA ARG A 125 -5.79 -1.74 0.55
C ARG A 125 -6.81 -2.22 1.60
N PHE A 126 -7.95 -1.55 1.66
CA PHE A 126 -9.10 -1.85 2.50
C PHE A 126 -10.37 -1.75 1.65
N VAL A 127 -11.17 -2.81 1.61
CA VAL A 127 -12.36 -2.88 0.75
C VAL A 127 -13.61 -2.45 1.52
N VAL A 128 -14.41 -1.55 0.95
CA VAL A 128 -15.77 -1.27 1.41
C VAL A 128 -16.75 -1.93 0.46
N SER A 129 -17.67 -2.71 0.99
CA SER A 129 -18.69 -3.41 0.20
C SER A 129 -20.11 -3.18 0.74
N GLY A 130 -21.13 -3.54 -0.05
CA GLY A 130 -22.52 -3.59 0.43
C GLY A 130 -22.91 -4.93 1.05
N GLN A 131 -22.00 -5.92 1.03
CA GLN A 131 -22.26 -7.31 1.40
C GLN A 131 -22.08 -7.53 2.90
N GLU A 132 -22.67 -8.62 3.41
CA GLU A 132 -22.43 -9.03 4.79
C GLU A 132 -20.99 -9.55 4.92
N GLU A 133 -20.24 -9.00 5.87
CA GLU A 133 -18.82 -9.32 6.08
C GLU A 133 -18.69 -10.25 7.28
N VAL A 134 -18.00 -11.38 7.07
CA VAL A 134 -17.74 -12.40 8.08
C VAL A 134 -16.24 -12.60 8.19
N VAL A 135 -15.71 -12.62 9.42
CA VAL A 135 -14.32 -13.05 9.64
C VAL A 135 -14.33 -14.56 9.79
N GLU A 136 -13.48 -15.23 9.02
CA GLU A 136 -13.34 -16.69 9.06
C GLU A 136 -12.98 -17.20 10.47
N ALA A 137 -13.55 -18.36 10.82
CA ALA A 137 -13.16 -19.08 12.03
C ALA A 137 -11.91 -19.91 11.77
N ALA A 138 -10.92 -19.87 12.68
CA ALA A 138 -9.60 -20.49 12.53
C ALA A 138 -9.56 -22.04 12.45
N ALA A 139 -10.68 -22.73 12.24
CA ALA A 139 -10.81 -24.18 12.39
C ALA A 139 -11.37 -24.91 11.16
N ASN A 140 -11.24 -24.35 9.96
CA ASN A 140 -11.87 -24.88 8.74
C ASN A 140 -10.89 -25.53 7.75
N SER A 141 -9.74 -26.01 8.22
CA SER A 141 -8.72 -26.62 7.36
C SER A 141 -9.00 -28.08 6.94
N ALA A 142 -10.23 -28.56 7.13
CA ALA A 142 -10.68 -29.89 6.74
C ALA A 142 -12.14 -29.84 6.29
N ILE A 143 -12.53 -30.74 5.38
CA ILE A 143 -13.90 -30.83 4.84
C ILE A 143 -14.95 -31.00 5.96
N GLU A 144 -14.63 -31.81 6.97
CA GLU A 144 -15.48 -32.08 8.14
C GLU A 144 -15.89 -30.79 8.88
N ASN A 145 -15.00 -29.78 8.85
CA ASN A 145 -15.15 -28.52 9.55
C ASN A 145 -15.41 -27.35 8.58
N ALA A 146 -15.85 -27.63 7.35
CA ALA A 146 -16.11 -26.61 6.36
C ALA A 146 -17.13 -25.59 6.88
N VAL A 147 -16.79 -24.29 6.76
CA VAL A 147 -17.64 -23.20 7.27
C VAL A 147 -18.81 -22.99 6.32
N ALA A 148 -20.03 -23.02 6.85
CA ALA A 148 -21.22 -22.74 6.06
C ALA A 148 -21.23 -21.28 5.59
N MET A 149 -21.50 -21.08 4.30
CA MET A 149 -21.59 -19.78 3.65
C MET A 149 -22.93 -19.66 2.92
N THR A 150 -23.47 -18.44 2.91
CA THR A 150 -24.66 -18.10 2.13
C THR A 150 -24.31 -17.11 1.01
N LEU A 151 -25.14 -17.07 -0.04
CA LEU A 151 -24.94 -16.15 -1.15
C LEU A 151 -25.04 -14.69 -0.69
N GLY A 152 -24.07 -13.87 -1.12
CA GLY A 152 -23.99 -12.47 -0.75
C GLY A 152 -23.17 -12.17 0.52
N GLN A 153 -22.52 -13.19 1.10
CA GLN A 153 -21.54 -13.02 2.18
C GLN A 153 -20.12 -12.91 1.61
N VAL A 154 -19.28 -12.16 2.33
CA VAL A 154 -17.85 -12.07 2.12
C VAL A 154 -17.12 -12.59 3.35
N PHE A 155 -16.22 -13.54 3.16
CA PHE A 155 -15.35 -14.07 4.19
C PHE A 155 -13.96 -13.45 4.10
N SER A 156 -13.52 -12.83 5.20
CA SER A 156 -12.14 -12.36 5.37
C SER A 156 -11.34 -13.39 6.15
N GLY A 157 -10.26 -13.89 5.55
CA GLY A 157 -9.48 -15.01 6.08
C GLY A 157 -7.97 -14.87 5.89
N ARG A 158 -7.22 -15.84 6.40
CA ARG A 158 -5.77 -15.99 6.20
C ARG A 158 -5.45 -17.46 6.00
N VAL A 159 -4.74 -17.78 4.92
CA VAL A 159 -4.31 -19.16 4.67
C VAL A 159 -3.03 -19.45 5.46
N ASP A 160 -3.04 -20.55 6.20
CA ASP A 160 -1.84 -21.12 6.84
C ASP A 160 -1.01 -21.95 5.85
N ALA A 161 0.31 -21.98 6.05
CA ALA A 161 1.20 -22.73 5.16
C ALA A 161 0.85 -24.22 5.16
N SER A 162 0.89 -24.86 3.98
CA SER A 162 0.53 -26.27 3.78
C SER A 162 -0.95 -26.64 4.05
N ASN A 163 -1.81 -25.66 4.35
CA ASN A 163 -3.23 -25.90 4.62
C ASN A 163 -4.13 -25.46 3.46
N SER A 164 -5.41 -25.79 3.58
CA SER A 164 -6.47 -25.33 2.68
C SER A 164 -7.70 -25.03 3.52
N ASP A 165 -8.38 -23.92 3.24
CA ASP A 165 -9.61 -23.52 3.92
C ASP A 165 -10.81 -24.07 3.14
N PHE A 166 -11.77 -24.63 3.88
CA PHE A 166 -12.98 -25.22 3.30
C PHE A 166 -14.22 -24.43 3.72
N PHE A 167 -15.06 -24.15 2.72
CA PHE A 167 -16.37 -23.53 2.89
C PHE A 167 -17.44 -24.41 2.27
N LYS A 168 -18.67 -24.32 2.76
CA LYS A 168 -19.82 -25.10 2.28
C LYS A 168 -20.95 -24.18 1.82
N LEU A 169 -21.45 -24.40 0.61
CA LEU A 169 -22.51 -23.62 -0.01
C LEU A 169 -23.58 -24.55 -0.57
N SER A 170 -24.85 -24.32 -0.22
CA SER A 170 -25.98 -25.05 -0.77
C SER A 170 -26.55 -24.32 -1.99
N LEU A 171 -26.69 -25.02 -3.12
CA LEU A 171 -27.19 -24.46 -4.38
C LEU A 171 -28.29 -25.35 -4.97
N LYS A 172 -29.19 -24.75 -5.76
CA LYS A 172 -30.17 -25.47 -6.59
C LYS A 172 -29.58 -25.84 -7.93
N GLN A 173 -30.03 -26.93 -8.53
CA GLN A 173 -29.65 -27.31 -9.89
C GLN A 173 -29.86 -26.13 -10.87
N GLY A 174 -28.84 -25.82 -11.66
CA GLY A 174 -28.84 -24.72 -12.63
C GLY A 174 -28.57 -23.34 -12.04
N GLU A 175 -28.47 -23.21 -10.72
CA GLU A 175 -28.10 -21.95 -10.07
C GLU A 175 -26.65 -21.60 -10.40
N LYS A 176 -26.44 -20.37 -10.88
CA LYS A 176 -25.16 -19.85 -11.35
C LYS A 176 -24.62 -18.84 -10.34
N VAL A 177 -23.38 -19.04 -9.90
CA VAL A 177 -22.71 -18.21 -8.90
C VAL A 177 -21.32 -17.84 -9.34
N THR A 178 -20.90 -16.64 -8.97
CA THR A 178 -19.53 -16.14 -9.10
C THR A 178 -18.84 -16.28 -7.76
N ILE A 179 -17.72 -17.01 -7.77
CA ILE A 179 -16.79 -17.16 -6.65
C ILE A 179 -15.60 -16.27 -6.96
N ASP A 180 -15.40 -15.22 -6.16
CA ASP A 180 -14.28 -14.29 -6.32
C ASP A 180 -13.40 -14.29 -5.07
N VAL A 181 -12.13 -14.64 -5.25
CA VAL A 181 -11.11 -14.58 -4.20
C VAL A 181 -10.19 -13.40 -4.48
N THR A 182 -10.34 -12.35 -3.69
CA THR A 182 -9.50 -11.16 -3.76
C THR A 182 -8.29 -11.32 -2.84
N ALA A 183 -7.08 -11.24 -3.41
CA ALA A 183 -5.82 -11.35 -2.68
C ALA A 183 -4.80 -10.29 -3.14
N ASP A 184 -4.19 -10.46 -4.32
CA ASP A 184 -3.26 -9.50 -4.91
C ASP A 184 -3.93 -8.14 -5.12
N ARG A 185 -5.22 -8.12 -5.51
CA ARG A 185 -6.03 -6.89 -5.59
C ARG A 185 -6.24 -6.19 -4.23
N ILE A 186 -5.88 -6.80 -3.10
CA ILE A 186 -5.87 -6.18 -1.76
C ILE A 186 -4.47 -6.18 -1.12
N ASP A 187 -3.42 -6.23 -1.92
CA ASP A 187 -2.01 -6.23 -1.49
C ASP A 187 -1.60 -7.49 -0.69
N SER A 188 -2.31 -8.61 -0.80
CA SER A 188 -1.91 -9.88 -0.17
C SER A 188 -0.73 -10.54 -0.88
N ARG A 189 0.04 -11.35 -0.14
CA ARG A 189 1.06 -12.25 -0.71
C ARG A 189 0.46 -13.55 -1.27
N LEU A 190 -0.78 -13.87 -0.91
CA LEU A 190 -1.47 -15.07 -1.36
C LEU A 190 -1.61 -15.08 -2.90
N SER A 191 -1.29 -16.21 -3.51
CA SER A 191 -1.60 -16.52 -4.90
C SER A 191 -2.70 -17.58 -4.92
N PRO A 192 -3.99 -17.18 -4.86
CA PRO A 192 -5.06 -18.10 -4.55
C PRO A 192 -5.27 -19.15 -5.66
N LEU A 193 -5.53 -20.39 -5.23
CA LEU A 193 -6.16 -21.43 -6.01
C LEU A 193 -7.48 -21.75 -5.35
N VAL A 194 -8.58 -21.60 -6.09
CA VAL A 194 -9.93 -21.93 -5.64
C VAL A 194 -10.47 -23.10 -6.44
N ALA A 195 -11.12 -24.04 -5.76
CA ALA A 195 -11.77 -25.19 -6.38
C ALA A 195 -13.17 -25.40 -5.79
N VAL A 196 -14.13 -25.72 -6.66
CA VAL A 196 -15.44 -26.21 -6.24
C VAL A 196 -15.41 -27.73 -6.28
N LEU A 197 -15.76 -28.34 -5.16
CA LEU A 197 -15.87 -29.78 -4.99
C LEU A 197 -17.33 -30.16 -4.77
N SER A 198 -17.66 -31.36 -5.21
CA SER A 198 -18.85 -32.10 -4.81
C SER A 198 -18.82 -32.39 -3.30
N SER A 199 -19.96 -32.72 -2.69
CA SER A 199 -20.06 -33.09 -1.28
C SER A 199 -19.20 -34.30 -0.88
N ASP A 200 -18.82 -35.14 -1.85
CA ASP A 200 -17.91 -36.29 -1.68
C ASP A 200 -16.41 -35.93 -1.87
N GLY A 201 -16.10 -34.65 -2.09
CA GLY A 201 -14.73 -34.15 -2.29
C GLY A 201 -14.22 -34.23 -3.74
N LYS A 202 -15.02 -34.69 -4.70
CA LYS A 202 -14.62 -34.69 -6.12
C LYS A 202 -14.58 -33.26 -6.67
N GLN A 203 -13.46 -32.85 -7.28
CA GLN A 203 -13.35 -31.54 -7.92
C GLN A 203 -14.26 -31.44 -9.15
N LEU A 204 -15.07 -30.38 -9.19
CA LEU A 204 -15.99 -30.05 -10.29
C LEU A 204 -15.49 -28.89 -11.14
N ALA A 205 -14.86 -27.90 -10.52
CA ALA A 205 -14.30 -26.73 -11.19
C ALA A 205 -13.11 -26.16 -10.39
N ARG A 206 -12.24 -25.40 -11.06
CA ARG A 206 -11.10 -24.72 -10.43
C ARG A 206 -10.71 -23.45 -11.19
N ALA A 207 -10.14 -22.49 -10.48
CA ALA A 207 -9.51 -21.31 -11.06
C ALA A 207 -8.24 -20.94 -10.27
N ARG A 208 -7.29 -20.31 -10.96
CA ARG A 208 -6.04 -19.79 -10.40
C ARG A 208 -5.53 -18.68 -11.32
N ALA A 209 -5.16 -17.53 -10.75
CA ALA A 209 -4.44 -16.45 -11.44
C ALA A 209 -5.04 -16.08 -12.82
N ASN A 210 -6.37 -16.04 -12.90
CA ASN A 210 -7.09 -15.71 -14.14
C ASN A 210 -7.66 -14.29 -14.13
N VAL A 211 -7.46 -13.54 -13.05
CA VAL A 211 -7.67 -12.09 -12.96
C VAL A 211 -6.44 -11.48 -12.28
N ALA A 212 -5.50 -10.97 -13.08
CA ALA A 212 -4.14 -10.69 -12.60
C ALA A 212 -3.56 -11.92 -11.87
N ARG A 213 -3.31 -11.84 -10.55
CA ARG A 213 -2.86 -12.98 -9.73
C ARG A 213 -3.93 -13.60 -8.84
N ASP A 214 -5.15 -13.09 -8.90
CA ASP A 214 -6.31 -13.55 -8.14
C ASP A 214 -7.06 -14.68 -8.86
N ALA A 215 -8.03 -15.29 -8.17
CA ALA A 215 -8.83 -16.39 -8.71
C ALA A 215 -10.31 -16.03 -8.71
N GLN A 216 -10.93 -16.12 -9.89
CA GLN A 216 -12.36 -15.89 -10.08
C GLN A 216 -12.97 -17.01 -10.92
N LEU A 217 -14.14 -17.52 -10.54
CA LEU A 217 -14.80 -18.65 -11.20
C LEU A 217 -16.31 -18.47 -11.23
N VAL A 218 -16.94 -18.77 -12.37
CA VAL A 218 -18.40 -18.97 -12.44
C VAL A 218 -18.70 -20.45 -12.36
N PHE A 219 -19.53 -20.84 -11.39
CA PHE A 219 -19.98 -22.21 -11.19
C PHE A 219 -21.48 -22.31 -11.42
N THR A 220 -21.92 -23.28 -12.22
CA THR A 220 -23.32 -23.65 -12.38
C THR A 220 -23.54 -24.99 -11.70
N ALA A 221 -24.41 -25.03 -10.69
CA ALA A 221 -24.66 -26.23 -9.91
C ALA A 221 -25.27 -27.35 -10.80
N PRO A 222 -24.60 -28.51 -10.96
CA PRO A 222 -25.11 -29.59 -11.81
C PRO A 222 -26.31 -30.32 -11.17
N THR A 223 -26.43 -30.24 -9.84
CA THR A 223 -27.47 -30.86 -9.03
C THR A 223 -27.85 -29.93 -7.87
N THR A 224 -29.04 -30.09 -7.31
CA THR A 224 -29.38 -29.44 -6.04
C THR A 224 -28.64 -30.15 -4.91
N GLY A 225 -27.93 -29.39 -4.06
CA GLY A 225 -27.21 -29.96 -2.92
C GLY A 225 -26.12 -29.05 -2.35
N ASP A 226 -25.30 -29.62 -1.47
CA ASP A 226 -24.15 -28.96 -0.86
C ASP A 226 -22.91 -29.11 -1.76
N PHE A 227 -22.20 -28.01 -1.95
CA PHE A 227 -20.92 -27.92 -2.64
C PHE A 227 -19.87 -27.37 -1.69
N LEU A 228 -18.63 -27.84 -1.82
CA LEU A 228 -17.50 -27.37 -1.03
C LEU A 228 -16.65 -26.43 -1.86
N ILE A 229 -16.20 -25.34 -1.28
CA ILE A 229 -15.20 -24.45 -1.86
C ILE A 229 -13.92 -24.67 -1.09
N LYS A 230 -12.88 -25.12 -1.79
CA LYS A 230 -11.53 -25.28 -1.26
C LYS A 230 -10.68 -24.10 -1.73
N LEU A 231 -10.03 -23.43 -0.79
CA LEU A 231 -9.11 -22.33 -1.05
C LEU A 231 -7.73 -22.63 -0.45
N ASN A 232 -6.67 -22.48 -1.23
CA ASN A 232 -5.30 -22.54 -0.73
C ASN A 232 -4.37 -21.66 -1.55
N ASP A 233 -3.18 -21.38 -1.03
CA ASP A 233 -2.12 -20.79 -1.86
C ASP A 233 -1.67 -21.80 -2.93
N SER A 234 -1.41 -21.31 -4.14
CA SER A 234 -1.11 -22.17 -5.28
C SER A 234 0.20 -22.98 -5.17
N ILE A 235 1.10 -22.58 -4.29
CA ILE A 235 2.31 -23.33 -3.91
C ILE A 235 2.30 -23.74 -2.44
N PHE A 236 1.13 -23.68 -1.78
CA PHE A 236 0.93 -23.98 -0.37
C PHE A 236 1.73 -23.09 0.60
N GLY A 237 2.04 -21.85 0.20
CA GLY A 237 2.49 -20.81 1.13
C GLY A 237 1.39 -20.39 2.12
N GLY A 238 1.77 -19.64 3.16
CA GLY A 238 0.81 -19.11 4.13
C GLY A 238 1.45 -18.28 5.25
N GLY A 239 0.61 -17.67 6.08
CA GLY A 239 1.02 -16.83 7.20
C GLY A 239 0.28 -15.47 7.27
N PRO A 240 0.71 -14.55 8.15
CA PRO A 240 0.00 -13.30 8.42
C PRO A 240 -0.24 -12.39 7.20
N ASP A 241 0.64 -12.47 6.20
CA ASP A 241 0.60 -11.69 4.95
C ASP A 241 -0.21 -12.37 3.83
N TYR A 242 -0.76 -13.56 4.07
CA TYR A 242 -1.55 -14.37 3.11
C TYR A 242 -3.05 -14.26 3.40
N PHE A 243 -3.50 -13.03 3.62
CA PHE A 243 -4.93 -12.72 3.85
C PHE A 243 -5.72 -12.70 2.54
N TYR A 244 -7.03 -12.90 2.61
CA TYR A 244 -7.90 -12.89 1.44
C TYR A 244 -9.31 -12.39 1.78
N ARG A 245 -10.07 -12.06 0.74
CA ARG A 245 -11.53 -11.94 0.78
C ARG A 245 -12.14 -12.96 -0.18
N LEU A 246 -12.96 -13.88 0.31
CA LEU A 246 -13.74 -14.82 -0.48
C LEU A 246 -15.18 -14.32 -0.55
N SER A 247 -15.68 -14.02 -1.74
CA SER A 247 -17.09 -13.68 -1.95
C SER A 247 -17.76 -14.71 -2.85
N VAL A 248 -19.00 -15.07 -2.54
CA VAL A 248 -19.83 -15.86 -3.45
C VAL A 248 -21.16 -15.16 -3.65
N SER A 249 -21.45 -14.82 -4.90
CA SER A 249 -22.59 -13.98 -5.25
C SER A 249 -23.09 -14.26 -6.66
N SER A 250 -24.16 -13.58 -7.08
CA SER A 250 -24.64 -13.56 -8.47
C SER A 250 -24.07 -12.37 -9.25
N SER A 251 -22.90 -11.85 -8.86
CA SER A 251 -22.28 -10.71 -9.54
C SER A 251 -21.77 -11.11 -10.93
N PRO A 252 -21.90 -10.24 -11.95
CA PRO A 252 -21.31 -10.49 -13.26
C PRO A 252 -19.78 -10.36 -13.24
N ILE A 253 -19.14 -11.06 -14.16
CA ILE A 253 -17.74 -10.84 -14.52
C ILE A 253 -17.71 -10.09 -15.85
N ILE A 254 -16.98 -9.00 -15.92
CA ILE A 254 -16.70 -8.27 -17.16
C ILE A 254 -15.36 -8.78 -17.67
N ASP A 255 -15.35 -9.40 -18.84
CA ASP A 255 -14.14 -9.91 -19.48
C ASP A 255 -13.52 -8.85 -20.39
N PHE A 256 -14.33 -8.18 -21.24
CA PHE A 256 -13.88 -7.04 -22.04
C PHE A 256 -15.05 -6.19 -22.56
N VAL A 257 -14.73 -5.04 -23.15
CA VAL A 257 -15.67 -4.10 -23.75
C VAL A 257 -15.27 -3.85 -25.19
N PHE A 258 -16.24 -3.78 -26.09
CA PHE A 258 -16.01 -3.47 -27.50
C PHE A 258 -17.02 -2.44 -28.04
N PRO A 259 -16.57 -1.32 -28.62
CA PRO A 259 -15.17 -0.88 -28.73
C PRO A 259 -14.54 -0.54 -27.36
N PRO A 260 -13.22 -0.70 -27.16
CA PRO A 260 -12.57 -0.45 -25.87
C PRO A 260 -12.39 1.03 -25.53
N ALA A 261 -12.69 1.93 -26.47
CA ALA A 261 -12.50 3.37 -26.34
C ALA A 261 -13.66 4.15 -26.95
N GLY A 262 -13.82 5.39 -26.50
CA GLY A 262 -14.78 6.34 -27.07
C GLY A 262 -14.23 7.76 -27.15
N VAL A 263 -14.78 8.57 -28.05
CA VAL A 263 -14.37 9.96 -28.22
C VAL A 263 -14.73 10.75 -26.96
N PRO A 264 -13.81 11.55 -26.37
CA PRO A 264 -14.12 12.37 -25.20
C PRO A 264 -15.39 13.21 -25.39
N GLY A 265 -16.29 13.16 -24.40
CA GLY A 265 -17.57 13.89 -24.40
C GLY A 265 -18.68 13.26 -25.23
N SER A 266 -18.43 12.12 -25.89
CA SER A 266 -19.45 11.40 -26.65
C SER A 266 -20.30 10.49 -25.78
N SER A 267 -21.34 9.90 -26.36
CA SER A 267 -22.08 8.77 -25.79
C SER A 267 -22.41 7.81 -26.91
N GLY A 268 -22.34 6.51 -26.64
CA GLY A 268 -22.54 5.51 -27.68
C GLY A 268 -22.89 4.13 -27.12
N ALA A 269 -23.20 3.22 -28.03
CA ALA A 269 -23.51 1.84 -27.71
C ALA A 269 -22.23 0.99 -27.64
N TYR A 270 -22.04 0.29 -26.53
CA TYR A 270 -20.90 -0.56 -26.24
C TYR A 270 -21.36 -1.97 -25.94
N TRP A 271 -20.72 -2.97 -26.56
CA TRP A 271 -20.91 -4.36 -26.20
C TRP A 271 -20.04 -4.71 -25.01
N ILE A 272 -20.68 -5.23 -23.97
CA ILE A 272 -20.03 -5.72 -22.77
C ILE A 272 -20.02 -7.23 -22.85
N TYR A 273 -18.82 -7.82 -22.88
CA TYR A 273 -18.61 -9.26 -22.93
C TYR A 273 -18.18 -9.74 -21.55
N GLY A 274 -18.69 -10.90 -21.15
CA GLY A 274 -18.51 -11.35 -19.79
C GLY A 274 -19.14 -12.69 -19.48
N ARG A 275 -19.24 -13.00 -18.20
CA ARG A 275 -19.85 -14.21 -17.67
C ARG A 275 -20.84 -13.86 -16.57
N ASN A 276 -21.95 -14.58 -16.52
CA ASN A 276 -23.02 -14.33 -15.55
C ASN A 276 -23.60 -12.90 -15.66
N LEU A 277 -23.74 -12.39 -16.89
CA LEU A 277 -24.25 -11.04 -17.19
C LEU A 277 -25.78 -11.03 -17.15
N PRO A 278 -26.42 -10.24 -16.27
CA PRO A 278 -27.88 -10.12 -16.26
C PRO A 278 -28.44 -9.53 -17.56
N GLY A 279 -29.50 -10.14 -18.10
CA GLY A 279 -30.15 -9.68 -19.33
C GLY A 279 -29.32 -9.87 -20.61
N SER A 280 -28.27 -10.69 -20.55
CA SER A 280 -27.38 -10.94 -21.67
C SER A 280 -27.92 -12.00 -22.65
N GLN A 281 -27.28 -12.04 -23.81
CA GLN A 281 -27.43 -13.10 -24.80
C GLN A 281 -26.11 -13.86 -24.97
N PRO A 282 -26.11 -15.11 -25.46
CA PRO A 282 -24.87 -15.81 -25.81
C PRO A 282 -24.00 -14.99 -26.77
N ALA A 283 -22.69 -14.98 -26.54
CA ALA A 283 -21.71 -14.51 -27.51
C ALA A 283 -21.26 -15.72 -28.36
N ASP A 284 -21.99 -15.99 -29.44
CA ASP A 284 -21.79 -17.18 -30.28
C ASP A 284 -20.33 -17.35 -30.69
N GLY A 285 -19.78 -18.55 -30.47
CA GLY A 285 -18.40 -18.91 -30.80
C GLY A 285 -17.33 -18.39 -29.84
N MET A 286 -17.62 -17.40 -28.99
CA MET A 286 -16.64 -16.77 -28.11
C MET A 286 -16.50 -17.49 -26.77
N LYS A 287 -15.25 -17.82 -26.41
CA LYS A 287 -14.91 -18.49 -25.15
C LYS A 287 -13.59 -17.93 -24.62
N ILE A 288 -13.45 -17.90 -23.29
CA ILE A 288 -12.17 -17.64 -22.60
C ILE A 288 -11.93 -18.82 -21.65
N ASP A 289 -10.74 -19.42 -21.71
CA ASP A 289 -10.38 -20.63 -20.95
C ASP A 289 -11.38 -21.79 -21.11
N GLY A 290 -11.96 -21.91 -22.31
CA GLY A 290 -13.01 -22.90 -22.62
C GLY A 290 -14.40 -22.58 -22.05
N VAL A 291 -14.57 -21.48 -21.33
CA VAL A 291 -15.86 -21.02 -20.78
C VAL A 291 -16.57 -20.12 -21.80
N PRO A 292 -17.81 -20.44 -22.21
CA PRO A 292 -18.61 -19.58 -23.10
C PRO A 292 -18.88 -18.20 -22.51
N LEU A 293 -18.80 -17.18 -23.36
CA LEU A 293 -19.13 -15.81 -23.00
C LEU A 293 -20.59 -15.46 -23.30
N GLU A 294 -21.06 -14.46 -22.57
CA GLU A 294 -22.33 -13.76 -22.76
C GLU A 294 -22.01 -12.31 -23.18
N LYS A 295 -22.98 -11.63 -23.80
CA LYS A 295 -22.86 -10.21 -24.15
C LYS A 295 -24.15 -9.43 -23.90
N VAL A 296 -23.99 -8.15 -23.54
CA VAL A 296 -25.08 -7.19 -23.39
C VAL A 296 -24.64 -5.83 -23.96
N GLN A 297 -25.56 -5.08 -24.57
CA GLN A 297 -25.27 -3.75 -25.10
C GLN A 297 -25.69 -2.69 -24.10
N LEU A 298 -24.78 -1.77 -23.78
CA LEU A 298 -25.03 -0.63 -22.89
C LEU A 298 -24.78 0.67 -23.65
N ASN A 299 -25.56 1.71 -23.32
CA ASN A 299 -25.25 3.07 -23.76
C ASN A 299 -24.37 3.76 -22.70
N ILE A 300 -23.11 4.04 -23.04
CA ILE A 300 -22.11 4.58 -22.11
C ILE A 300 -21.72 6.00 -22.56
N GLY A 301 -21.72 6.93 -21.60
CA GLY A 301 -21.20 8.28 -21.78
C GLY A 301 -19.71 8.32 -21.49
N ILE A 302 -18.96 8.98 -22.38
CA ILE A 302 -17.52 9.18 -22.27
C ILE A 302 -17.26 10.56 -21.68
N PRO A 303 -16.46 10.69 -20.60
CA PRO A 303 -16.12 11.99 -20.04
C PRO A 303 -15.50 12.95 -21.06
N GLY A 304 -15.82 14.25 -20.94
CA GLY A 304 -15.34 15.29 -21.87
C GLY A 304 -13.85 15.62 -21.71
N ASP A 305 -13.35 15.62 -20.48
CA ASP A 305 -11.95 15.89 -20.17
C ASP A 305 -11.22 14.60 -19.77
N GLY A 306 -10.63 13.92 -20.74
CA GLY A 306 -9.94 12.66 -20.47
C GLY A 306 -8.77 12.78 -19.49
N ALA A 307 -8.12 13.95 -19.42
CA ALA A 307 -7.00 14.16 -18.52
C ALA A 307 -7.43 14.34 -17.05
N ALA A 308 -8.62 14.92 -16.82
CA ALA A 308 -9.18 15.11 -15.48
C ALA A 308 -9.84 13.84 -14.88
N HIS A 309 -10.13 12.84 -15.70
CA HIS A 309 -10.90 11.65 -15.31
C HIS A 309 -10.07 10.35 -15.25
N VAL A 310 -8.74 10.46 -15.21
CA VAL A 310 -7.83 9.30 -15.20
C VAL A 310 -7.94 8.49 -13.90
N VAL A 311 -8.29 7.21 -14.00
CA VAL A 311 -8.32 6.27 -12.87
C VAL A 311 -7.17 5.26 -12.99
N CYS A 312 -6.20 5.33 -12.06
CA CYS A 312 -5.04 4.45 -12.06
C CYS A 312 -5.12 3.30 -11.03
N GLN A 313 -6.12 3.29 -10.14
CA GLN A 313 -6.07 2.50 -8.90
C GLN A 313 -5.87 0.99 -9.09
N GLN A 314 -6.34 0.43 -10.20
CA GLN A 314 -6.27 -1.01 -10.53
C GLN A 314 -5.59 -1.27 -11.88
N ALA A 315 -5.05 -0.24 -12.52
CA ALA A 315 -4.34 -0.42 -13.78
C ALA A 315 -3.00 -1.14 -13.54
N PRO A 316 -2.56 -2.03 -14.44
CA PRO A 316 -1.24 -2.62 -14.37
C PRO A 316 -0.16 -1.53 -14.51
N THR A 317 1.07 -1.82 -14.09
CA THR A 317 2.16 -0.83 -14.11
C THR A 317 2.50 -0.35 -15.52
N ARG A 318 2.38 -1.21 -16.55
CA ARG A 318 2.47 -0.84 -17.97
C ARG A 318 1.39 0.15 -18.43
N GLY A 319 0.24 0.17 -17.76
CA GLY A 319 -0.84 1.13 -17.98
C GLY A 319 -0.58 2.49 -17.31
N ALA A 320 0.59 2.71 -16.69
CA ALA A 320 0.95 3.98 -16.03
C ALA A 320 0.89 5.19 -16.96
N TRP A 321 0.86 4.98 -18.28
CA TRP A 321 0.89 6.02 -19.31
C TRP A 321 -0.44 6.20 -20.05
N LEU A 322 -1.36 5.24 -19.92
CA LEU A 322 -2.63 5.22 -20.65
C LEU A 322 -3.71 6.02 -19.93
N ASP A 323 -4.42 6.90 -20.64
CA ASP A 323 -5.57 7.63 -20.08
C ASP A 323 -6.82 6.73 -20.12
N THR A 324 -7.33 6.37 -18.95
CA THR A 324 -8.49 5.48 -18.79
C THR A 324 -9.49 6.04 -17.78
N PHE A 325 -10.74 5.64 -17.89
CA PHE A 325 -11.77 5.92 -16.90
C PHE A 325 -12.61 4.67 -16.65
N GLU A 326 -13.42 4.69 -15.60
CA GLU A 326 -14.29 3.57 -15.26
C GLU A 326 -15.76 4.02 -15.26
N HIS A 327 -16.58 3.37 -16.08
CA HIS A 327 -18.03 3.53 -16.04
C HIS A 327 -18.61 2.57 -15.00
N LYS A 328 -19.22 3.09 -13.93
CA LYS A 328 -19.94 2.27 -12.95
C LYS A 328 -21.32 1.91 -13.50
N HIS A 329 -21.57 0.63 -13.72
CA HIS A 329 -22.88 0.13 -14.15
C HIS A 329 -23.52 -0.77 -13.08
N ASN A 330 -24.82 -0.60 -12.84
CA ASN A 330 -25.57 -1.42 -11.90
C ASN A 330 -26.36 -2.51 -12.64
N PHE A 331 -25.95 -3.77 -12.48
CA PHE A 331 -26.62 -4.94 -13.05
C PHE A 331 -27.71 -5.52 -12.14
N GLY A 332 -28.20 -4.72 -11.17
CA GLY A 332 -29.21 -5.12 -10.19
C GLY A 332 -28.60 -5.87 -8.99
N SER A 333 -27.88 -6.97 -9.24
CA SER A 333 -27.23 -7.76 -8.18
C SER A 333 -25.93 -7.14 -7.68
N ALA A 334 -25.25 -6.35 -8.51
CA ALA A 334 -23.99 -5.69 -8.20
C ALA A 334 -23.79 -4.45 -9.06
N THR A 335 -23.06 -3.47 -8.51
CA THR A 335 -22.48 -2.37 -9.31
C THR A 335 -21.06 -2.76 -9.68
N VAL A 336 -20.77 -2.82 -10.97
CA VAL A 336 -19.47 -3.24 -11.51
C VAL A 336 -18.85 -2.09 -12.30
N GLY A 337 -17.53 -1.95 -12.19
CA GLY A 337 -16.75 -1.02 -12.98
C GLY A 337 -16.46 -1.59 -14.36
N ILE A 338 -16.73 -0.79 -15.39
CA ILE A 338 -16.44 -1.11 -16.80
C ILE A 338 -15.28 -0.18 -17.21
N PRO A 339 -14.04 -0.69 -17.36
CA PRO A 339 -12.91 0.12 -17.77
C PRO A 339 -13.00 0.48 -19.26
N LEU A 340 -12.78 1.75 -19.60
CA LEU A 340 -12.72 2.24 -20.99
C LEU A 340 -11.55 3.22 -21.15
N GLN A 341 -11.13 3.38 -22.40
CA GLN A 341 -10.09 4.34 -22.80
C GLN A 341 -10.69 5.55 -23.53
N PHE A 342 -9.87 6.59 -23.69
CA PHE A 342 -10.22 7.75 -24.52
C PHE A 342 -9.69 7.59 -25.94
N ALA A 343 -10.60 7.59 -26.92
CA ALA A 343 -10.25 7.64 -28.34
C ALA A 343 -9.58 8.98 -28.66
N THR A 344 -8.58 8.96 -29.54
CA THR A 344 -7.82 10.17 -29.95
C THR A 344 -8.21 10.69 -31.34
N ALA A 345 -9.09 9.96 -32.02
CA ALA A 345 -9.69 10.29 -33.31
C ALA A 345 -11.09 9.62 -33.40
N PRO A 346 -11.88 9.86 -34.46
CA PRO A 346 -13.15 9.18 -34.67
C PRO A 346 -13.02 7.65 -34.64
N VAL A 347 -13.90 6.99 -33.87
CA VAL A 347 -13.84 5.53 -33.67
C VAL A 347 -14.45 4.80 -34.87
N VAL A 348 -13.71 3.83 -35.41
CA VAL A 348 -14.17 2.89 -36.45
C VAL A 348 -13.99 1.47 -35.92
N LEU A 349 -14.93 0.57 -36.19
CA LEU A 349 -14.77 -0.85 -35.86
C LEU A 349 -14.06 -1.56 -37.01
N GLU A 350 -13.23 -2.53 -36.67
CA GLU A 350 -12.68 -3.47 -37.66
C GLU A 350 -13.79 -4.18 -38.46
N GLN A 351 -13.43 -4.64 -39.64
CA GLN A 351 -14.25 -5.52 -40.47
C GLN A 351 -13.56 -6.87 -40.54
N GLN A 352 -14.18 -7.89 -39.95
CA GLN A 352 -13.66 -9.27 -39.87
C GLN A 352 -13.25 -9.94 -41.21
N ALA A 353 -13.51 -9.30 -42.36
CA ALA A 353 -13.06 -9.76 -43.67
C ALA A 353 -11.71 -9.15 -44.13
N SER A 354 -11.02 -8.38 -43.27
CA SER A 354 -9.76 -7.68 -43.60
C SER A 354 -8.48 -8.51 -43.40
N ASP A 355 -8.56 -9.85 -43.48
CA ASP A 355 -7.45 -10.78 -43.22
C ASP A 355 -6.39 -10.84 -44.33
N LYS A 356 -6.69 -10.25 -45.49
CA LYS A 356 -5.82 -10.25 -46.67
C LYS A 356 -5.56 -8.84 -47.16
N THR A 357 -4.38 -8.66 -47.75
CA THR A 357 -4.01 -7.36 -48.34
C THR A 357 -4.99 -6.88 -49.41
N THR A 358 -5.65 -7.77 -50.16
CA THR A 358 -6.63 -7.43 -51.20
C THR A 358 -7.98 -7.00 -50.64
N ASP A 359 -8.28 -7.37 -49.39
CA ASP A 359 -9.54 -7.13 -48.71
C ASP A 359 -9.39 -6.06 -47.61
N ALA A 360 -8.31 -5.28 -47.67
CA ALA A 360 -7.98 -4.26 -46.69
C ALA A 360 -9.13 -3.28 -46.46
N GLN A 361 -9.51 -3.08 -45.20
CA GLN A 361 -10.57 -2.16 -44.82
C GLN A 361 -10.15 -0.71 -45.11
N VAL A 362 -10.90 -0.04 -45.98
CA VAL A 362 -10.65 1.37 -46.31
C VAL A 362 -11.09 2.26 -45.15
N VAL A 363 -10.19 3.10 -44.65
CA VAL A 363 -10.40 4.04 -43.54
C VAL A 363 -9.99 5.46 -43.95
N THR A 364 -10.51 6.46 -43.24
CA THR A 364 -10.22 7.89 -43.49
C THR A 364 -9.47 8.48 -42.29
N LEU A 365 -8.31 9.09 -42.53
CA LEU A 365 -7.53 9.74 -41.47
C LEU A 365 -8.12 11.13 -41.10
N PRO A 366 -8.08 11.54 -39.82
CA PRO A 366 -7.63 10.76 -38.66
C PRO A 366 -8.66 9.69 -38.25
N VAL A 367 -8.18 8.56 -37.74
CA VAL A 367 -9.03 7.43 -37.32
C VAL A 367 -8.48 6.77 -36.06
N ASP A 368 -9.39 6.20 -35.27
CA ASP A 368 -9.10 5.38 -34.11
C ASP A 368 -9.86 4.04 -34.26
N ILE A 369 -9.15 2.98 -34.63
CA ILE A 369 -9.78 1.70 -35.00
C ILE A 369 -9.81 0.79 -33.79
N ALA A 370 -11.00 0.32 -33.43
CA ALA A 370 -11.20 -0.75 -32.46
C ALA A 370 -11.21 -2.09 -33.18
N GLY A 371 -10.20 -2.91 -32.90
CA GLY A 371 -10.07 -4.26 -33.46
C GLY A 371 -9.81 -5.33 -32.40
N GLN A 372 -9.67 -6.58 -32.84
CA GLN A 372 -9.48 -7.76 -32.01
C GLN A 372 -8.48 -8.70 -32.69
N PHE A 373 -7.50 -9.23 -31.96
CA PHE A 373 -6.68 -10.35 -32.44
C PHE A 373 -7.46 -11.65 -32.26
N TYR A 374 -8.57 -11.79 -33.00
CA TYR A 374 -9.47 -12.93 -32.86
C TYR A 374 -10.19 -13.24 -34.18
N PRO A 375 -10.09 -14.49 -34.69
CA PRO A 375 -9.60 -15.71 -34.01
C PRO A 375 -8.06 -15.83 -33.89
N GLU A 376 -7.56 -17.00 -33.46
CA GLU A 376 -6.11 -17.28 -33.38
C GLU A 376 -5.41 -17.04 -34.73
N GLY A 377 -4.27 -16.35 -34.70
CA GLY A 377 -3.51 -15.98 -35.90
C GLY A 377 -4.15 -14.89 -36.77
N ASP A 378 -5.19 -14.22 -36.28
CA ASP A 378 -5.87 -13.15 -37.00
C ASP A 378 -4.96 -11.94 -37.22
N VAL A 379 -5.16 -11.30 -38.38
CA VAL A 379 -4.39 -10.14 -38.83
C VAL A 379 -5.30 -9.17 -39.55
N ASP A 380 -5.07 -7.87 -39.38
CA ASP A 380 -5.94 -6.86 -39.93
C ASP A 380 -5.22 -5.93 -40.89
N TRP A 381 -5.75 -5.83 -42.10
CA TRP A 381 -5.29 -4.91 -43.12
C TRP A 381 -6.19 -3.68 -43.20
N TYR A 382 -5.59 -2.50 -43.08
CA TYR A 382 -6.27 -1.22 -43.29
C TYR A 382 -5.64 -0.45 -44.44
N GLN A 383 -6.47 0.23 -45.24
CA GLN A 383 -6.05 1.05 -46.37
C GLN A 383 -6.47 2.51 -46.19
N PHE A 384 -5.58 3.44 -46.51
CA PHE A 384 -5.86 4.87 -46.49
C PHE A 384 -5.07 5.63 -47.56
N ASP A 385 -5.56 6.80 -47.94
CA ASP A 385 -4.83 7.72 -48.83
C ASP A 385 -4.15 8.82 -48.00
N ALA A 386 -2.94 9.24 -48.40
CA ALA A 386 -2.19 10.30 -47.73
C ALA A 386 -1.41 11.18 -48.72
N LYS A 387 -1.06 12.41 -48.29
CA LYS A 387 -0.33 13.38 -49.11
C LYS A 387 1.13 13.47 -48.69
N LYS A 388 2.03 13.63 -49.68
CA LYS A 388 3.46 13.83 -49.46
C LYS A 388 3.69 14.96 -48.46
N GLY A 389 4.48 14.68 -47.43
CA GLY A 389 4.82 15.65 -46.39
C GLY A 389 3.85 15.70 -45.21
N ASP A 390 2.69 15.03 -45.28
CA ASP A 390 1.84 14.83 -44.11
C ASP A 390 2.60 14.04 -43.04
N ILE A 391 2.31 14.33 -41.78
CA ILE A 391 2.91 13.65 -40.62
C ILE A 391 1.80 13.12 -39.74
N TYR A 392 1.83 11.81 -39.50
CA TYR A 392 0.90 11.13 -38.60
C TYR A 392 1.65 10.51 -37.42
N TRP A 393 1.06 10.59 -36.23
CA TRP A 393 1.37 9.68 -35.14
C TRP A 393 0.51 8.43 -35.32
N ILE A 394 1.15 7.27 -35.26
CA ILE A 394 0.50 5.99 -35.37
C ILE A 394 0.89 5.14 -34.17
N GLU A 395 -0.11 4.66 -33.43
CA GLU A 395 0.10 3.86 -32.22
C GLU A 395 -0.95 2.73 -32.15
N VAL A 396 -0.52 1.56 -31.68
CA VAL A 396 -1.42 0.50 -31.25
C VAL A 396 -1.42 0.47 -29.73
N ILE A 397 -2.60 0.29 -29.13
CA ILE A 397 -2.75 0.13 -27.69
C ILE A 397 -3.45 -1.19 -27.41
N SER A 398 -2.75 -2.11 -26.76
CA SER A 398 -3.28 -3.39 -26.32
C SER A 398 -2.57 -3.85 -25.04
N ASN A 399 -1.24 -3.98 -25.08
CA ASN A 399 -0.43 -4.39 -23.93
C ASN A 399 -0.52 -3.36 -22.78
N GLN A 400 -0.45 -2.05 -23.06
CA GLN A 400 -0.66 -1.00 -22.06
C GLN A 400 -2.06 -1.03 -21.43
N ALA A 401 -3.05 -1.57 -22.14
CA ALA A 401 -4.41 -1.76 -21.60
C ALA A 401 -4.49 -2.96 -20.63
N GLY A 402 -3.40 -3.70 -20.46
CA GLY A 402 -3.27 -4.83 -19.55
C GLY A 402 -3.36 -6.21 -20.22
N LEU A 403 -3.55 -6.25 -21.54
CA LEU A 403 -3.70 -7.48 -22.31
C LEU A 403 -2.35 -8.17 -22.55
N GLU A 404 -2.39 -9.45 -22.95
CA GLU A 404 -1.19 -10.28 -23.14
C GLU A 404 -0.63 -10.24 -24.57
N SER A 405 -1.32 -9.60 -25.51
CA SER A 405 -0.89 -9.48 -26.91
C SER A 405 0.43 -8.72 -27.04
N ASP A 406 1.18 -9.06 -28.08
CA ASP A 406 2.40 -8.37 -28.52
C ASP A 406 2.18 -7.79 -29.94
N PRO A 407 1.49 -6.64 -30.06
CA PRO A 407 1.11 -6.10 -31.35
C PRO A 407 2.31 -5.62 -32.17
N ALA A 408 2.30 -5.88 -33.46
CA ALA A 408 3.25 -5.32 -34.42
C ALA A 408 2.52 -4.72 -35.63
N ILE A 409 3.11 -3.68 -36.22
CA ILE A 409 2.57 -3.01 -37.40
C ILE A 409 3.56 -3.00 -38.57
N SER A 410 3.05 -3.28 -39.77
CA SER A 410 3.83 -3.18 -41.02
C SER A 410 3.15 -2.22 -41.99
N PHE A 411 3.93 -1.31 -42.59
CA PHE A 411 3.46 -0.31 -43.54
C PHE A 411 3.89 -0.62 -44.95
N PHE A 412 2.96 -0.38 -45.88
CA PHE A 412 3.14 -0.65 -47.29
C PHE A 412 2.64 0.54 -48.12
N ARG A 413 3.31 0.84 -49.23
CA ARG A 413 2.81 1.73 -50.27
C ARG A 413 2.23 0.91 -51.41
N ILE A 414 1.02 1.25 -51.84
CA ILE A 414 0.37 0.61 -52.97
C ILE A 414 0.65 1.44 -54.22
N THR A 415 1.30 0.82 -55.20
CA THR A 415 1.45 1.37 -56.55
C THR A 415 0.73 0.47 -57.55
N LYS A 416 0.49 0.95 -58.77
CA LYS A 416 -0.08 0.13 -59.85
C LYS A 416 0.91 0.06 -60.99
N ASP A 417 1.04 -1.12 -61.59
CA ASP A 417 1.82 -1.30 -62.81
C ASP A 417 1.06 -0.81 -64.06
N GLU A 418 1.68 -0.92 -65.24
CA GLU A 418 1.09 -0.49 -66.52
C GLU A 418 -0.20 -1.25 -66.87
N ALA A 419 -0.41 -2.44 -66.30
CA ALA A 419 -1.63 -3.24 -66.46
C ALA A 419 -2.69 -2.92 -65.39
N GLY A 420 -2.42 -1.99 -64.47
CA GLY A 420 -3.31 -1.61 -63.39
C GLY A 420 -3.31 -2.56 -62.19
N VAL A 421 -2.40 -3.54 -62.15
CA VAL A 421 -2.26 -4.50 -61.04
C VAL A 421 -1.55 -3.83 -59.88
N GLU A 422 -2.07 -4.03 -58.67
CA GLU A 422 -1.47 -3.47 -57.47
C GLU A 422 -0.14 -4.15 -57.12
N LYS A 423 0.86 -3.33 -56.84
CA LYS A 423 2.13 -3.71 -56.26
C LYS A 423 2.19 -3.18 -54.84
N VAL A 424 2.34 -4.11 -53.89
CA VAL A 424 2.55 -3.82 -52.47
C VAL A 424 4.05 -3.61 -52.26
N ASN A 425 4.45 -2.42 -51.85
CA ASN A 425 5.85 -2.09 -51.60
C ASN A 425 6.05 -1.89 -50.09
N ASP A 426 6.89 -2.70 -49.47
CA ASP A 426 7.21 -2.58 -48.04
C ASP A 426 7.90 -1.24 -47.75
N LEU A 427 7.45 -0.57 -46.70
CA LEU A 427 8.07 0.67 -46.23
C LEU A 427 8.84 0.43 -44.94
N MET A 428 8.18 -0.13 -43.94
CA MET A 428 8.75 -0.35 -42.61
C MET A 428 7.89 -1.31 -41.79
N GLN A 429 8.51 -1.90 -40.78
CA GLN A 429 7.84 -2.64 -39.72
C GLN A 429 8.24 -2.04 -38.37
N VAL A 430 7.27 -1.93 -37.46
CA VAL A 430 7.45 -1.43 -36.10
C VAL A 430 6.85 -2.44 -35.13
N ASP A 431 7.59 -2.68 -34.07
CA ASP A 431 7.31 -3.70 -33.05
C ASP A 431 7.07 -3.02 -31.70
N ASP A 432 8.15 -2.65 -31.02
CA ASP A 432 8.08 -1.84 -29.80
C ASP A 432 8.10 -0.33 -30.09
N SER A 433 7.53 0.47 -29.18
CA SER A 433 7.83 1.90 -29.11
C SER A 433 9.34 2.17 -28.90
N GLN A 434 9.90 3.14 -29.63
CA GLN A 434 11.33 3.48 -29.52
C GLN A 434 11.76 3.89 -28.10
N GLU A 435 10.83 4.43 -27.31
CA GLU A 435 11.09 4.87 -25.94
C GLU A 435 11.26 3.73 -24.95
N ARG A 436 10.81 2.51 -25.29
CA ARG A 436 10.87 1.33 -24.42
C ARG A 436 12.28 1.09 -23.88
N GLN A 437 13.30 1.24 -24.73
CA GLN A 437 14.71 1.05 -24.38
C GLN A 437 15.19 1.96 -23.24
N GLN A 438 14.57 3.14 -23.06
CA GLN A 438 14.91 4.07 -21.98
C GLN A 438 14.31 3.66 -20.61
N ARG A 439 13.36 2.71 -20.62
CA ARG A 439 12.60 2.27 -19.43
C ARG A 439 12.96 0.86 -18.97
N ILE A 440 13.63 0.07 -19.82
CA ILE A 440 14.10 -1.28 -19.48
C ILE A 440 15.04 -1.23 -18.27
N GLY A 441 14.86 -2.18 -17.34
CA GLY A 441 15.73 -2.33 -16.16
C GLY A 441 15.43 -1.38 -15.00
N SER A 442 14.35 -0.60 -15.08
CA SER A 442 13.76 0.11 -13.94
C SER A 442 13.18 -0.87 -12.92
N ASP A 443 13.23 -0.52 -11.62
CA ASP A 443 12.53 -1.29 -10.58
C ASP A 443 11.00 -1.22 -10.76
N PHE A 444 10.49 -0.05 -11.14
CA PHE A 444 9.11 0.11 -11.58
C PHE A 444 9.03 -0.10 -13.09
N ASP A 445 8.59 -1.29 -13.50
CA ASP A 445 8.44 -1.61 -14.90
C ASP A 445 7.12 -1.05 -15.45
N SER A 446 7.25 -0.02 -16.26
CA SER A 446 6.17 0.61 -17.03
C SER A 446 6.39 0.49 -18.53
N THR A 447 7.23 -0.45 -18.95
CA THR A 447 7.43 -0.77 -20.37
C THR A 447 6.18 -1.41 -20.95
N SER A 448 6.08 -1.34 -22.26
CA SER A 448 5.01 -1.96 -23.03
C SER A 448 5.56 -2.37 -24.38
N ASP A 449 5.02 -3.47 -24.88
CA ASP A 449 5.33 -4.02 -26.20
C ASP A 449 4.33 -3.48 -27.26
N ASP A 450 3.81 -2.26 -27.03
CA ASP A 450 2.87 -1.61 -27.95
C ASP A 450 3.66 -0.73 -28.96
N PRO A 451 3.44 -0.87 -30.29
CA PRO A 451 4.14 -0.12 -31.32
C PRO A 451 3.63 1.31 -31.39
N SER A 452 4.56 2.24 -31.57
CA SER A 452 4.23 3.62 -31.91
C SER A 452 5.29 4.22 -32.82
N LEU A 453 4.88 5.01 -33.82
CA LEU A 453 5.80 5.76 -34.66
C LEU A 453 5.25 7.12 -35.11
N ARG A 454 6.20 7.97 -35.49
CA ARG A 454 5.98 9.17 -36.29
C ARG A 454 6.17 8.83 -37.78
N PHE A 455 5.09 8.80 -38.55
CA PHE A 455 5.12 8.50 -39.98
C PHE A 455 5.11 9.78 -40.82
N LEU A 456 6.22 10.04 -41.53
CA LEU A 456 6.30 11.08 -42.57
C LEU A 456 5.93 10.46 -43.92
N VAL A 457 4.88 10.97 -44.55
CA VAL A 457 4.40 10.46 -45.83
C VAL A 457 5.39 10.82 -46.95
N PRO A 458 6.05 9.83 -47.58
CA PRO A 458 7.14 10.12 -48.53
C PRO A 458 6.65 10.66 -49.88
N GLU A 459 5.47 10.23 -50.32
CA GLU A 459 4.87 10.58 -51.61
C GLU A 459 3.34 10.57 -51.53
N ASP A 460 2.66 11.24 -52.46
CA ASP A 460 1.21 11.10 -52.60
C ASP A 460 0.89 9.65 -52.98
N GLY A 461 -0.15 9.09 -52.36
CA GLY A 461 -0.69 7.80 -52.79
C GLY A 461 -1.48 7.06 -51.72
N THR A 462 -1.75 5.80 -52.05
CA THR A 462 -2.47 4.85 -51.20
C THR A 462 -1.47 4.02 -50.39
N TYR A 463 -1.79 3.85 -49.12
CA TYR A 463 -1.00 3.12 -48.15
C TYR A 463 -1.84 2.02 -47.51
N ARG A 464 -1.16 0.94 -47.08
CA ARG A 464 -1.75 -0.08 -46.21
C ARG A 464 -0.95 -0.22 -44.94
N VAL A 465 -1.64 -0.54 -43.84
CA VAL A 465 -1.04 -0.98 -42.59
C VAL A 465 -1.60 -2.35 -42.24
N LEU A 466 -0.70 -3.26 -41.88
CA LEU A 466 -1.03 -4.56 -41.30
C LEU A 466 -0.85 -4.46 -39.79
N VAL A 467 -1.85 -4.86 -39.02
CA VAL A 467 -1.77 -5.04 -37.56
C VAL A 467 -1.84 -6.55 -37.27
N ARG A 468 -0.95 -7.05 -36.40
CA ARG A 468 -0.95 -8.46 -35.99
C ARG A 468 -0.41 -8.61 -34.57
N ASP A 469 -0.77 -9.70 -33.90
CA ASP A 469 -0.09 -10.15 -32.68
C ASP A 469 1.08 -11.07 -33.07
N GLN A 470 2.31 -10.76 -32.63
CA GLN A 470 3.49 -11.56 -32.95
C GLN A 470 3.39 -13.01 -32.47
N PHE A 471 2.69 -13.23 -31.37
CA PHE A 471 2.50 -14.55 -30.75
C PHE A 471 1.05 -15.05 -30.85
N GLY A 472 0.27 -14.48 -31.78
CA GLY A 472 -1.16 -14.77 -31.95
C GLY A 472 -1.50 -16.19 -32.42
N GLU A 473 -0.52 -16.98 -32.89
CA GLU A 473 -0.71 -18.35 -33.41
C GLU A 473 -1.04 -19.42 -32.33
N GLY A 474 -1.12 -19.03 -31.05
CA GLY A 474 -1.38 -19.94 -29.92
C GLY A 474 -2.53 -19.54 -28.99
N VAL A 475 -3.20 -18.42 -29.26
CA VAL A 475 -4.11 -17.75 -28.31
C VAL A 475 -5.41 -17.33 -29.01
N ALA A 476 -6.47 -18.10 -28.79
CA ALA A 476 -7.82 -17.78 -29.26
C ALA A 476 -8.63 -17.01 -28.20
N ASN A 477 -8.17 -15.81 -27.79
CA ASN A 477 -8.85 -14.99 -26.78
C ASN A 477 -9.57 -13.78 -27.42
N PRO A 478 -10.92 -13.75 -27.47
CA PRO A 478 -11.65 -12.61 -28.02
C PRO A 478 -11.47 -11.31 -27.21
N GLY A 479 -10.97 -11.40 -25.98
CA GLY A 479 -10.63 -10.23 -25.15
C GLY A 479 -9.32 -9.54 -25.52
N ASN A 480 -8.53 -10.08 -26.45
CA ASN A 480 -7.32 -9.45 -26.99
C ASN A 480 -7.69 -8.33 -27.99
N VAL A 481 -8.40 -7.31 -27.49
CA VAL A 481 -8.81 -6.15 -28.25
C VAL A 481 -7.66 -5.17 -28.40
N TYR A 482 -7.54 -4.51 -29.54
CA TYR A 482 -6.56 -3.44 -29.74
C TYR A 482 -7.23 -2.15 -30.20
N ARG A 483 -6.48 -1.07 -30.06
CA ARG A 483 -6.81 0.23 -30.60
C ARG A 483 -5.70 0.71 -31.53
N LEU A 484 -5.97 0.89 -32.82
CA LEU A 484 -5.03 1.51 -33.77
C LEU A 484 -5.42 2.97 -34.01
N ALA A 485 -4.67 3.90 -33.44
CA ALA A 485 -4.86 5.33 -33.69
C ALA A 485 -3.90 5.81 -34.78
N MET A 486 -4.43 6.45 -35.82
CA MET A 486 -3.67 7.10 -36.90
C MET A 486 -4.16 8.53 -37.07
N ARG A 487 -3.37 9.51 -36.62
CA ARG A 487 -3.83 10.90 -36.48
C ARG A 487 -2.68 11.91 -36.59
N PRO A 488 -2.95 13.20 -36.86
CA PRO A 488 -1.94 14.25 -36.76
C PRO A 488 -1.26 14.27 -35.38
N LEU A 489 -0.04 14.81 -35.33
CA LEU A 489 0.70 14.99 -34.08
C LEU A 489 -0.11 15.86 -33.10
N ALA A 490 -0.23 15.40 -31.86
CA ALA A 490 -0.76 16.18 -30.74
C ALA A 490 0.28 16.18 -29.60
N PRO A 491 1.36 16.98 -29.72
CA PRO A 491 2.45 16.98 -28.73
C PRO A 491 1.93 17.19 -27.31
N ASP A 492 2.23 16.25 -26.43
CA ASP A 492 1.79 16.22 -25.04
C ASP A 492 2.81 15.46 -24.17
N PHE A 493 2.58 15.41 -22.86
CA PHE A 493 3.38 14.62 -21.95
C PHE A 493 2.56 14.02 -20.81
N ARG A 494 3.11 12.98 -20.17
CA ARG A 494 2.61 12.40 -18.93
C ARG A 494 3.73 12.33 -17.90
N LEU A 495 3.37 12.43 -16.64
CA LEU A 495 4.30 12.36 -15.51
C LEU A 495 3.95 11.18 -14.62
N LEU A 496 4.98 10.52 -14.10
CA LEU A 496 4.86 9.48 -13.09
C LEU A 496 5.85 9.77 -11.96
N VAL A 497 5.35 9.81 -10.72
CA VAL A 497 6.19 9.83 -9.52
C VAL A 497 6.40 8.40 -9.05
N GLU A 498 7.66 8.00 -9.00
CA GLU A 498 8.08 6.73 -8.40
C GLU A 498 8.61 7.03 -7.00
N ASN A 499 7.91 6.55 -5.97
CA ASN A 499 8.37 6.70 -4.60
C ASN A 499 9.52 5.73 -4.30
N ASP A 500 10.73 6.15 -4.65
CA ASP A 500 11.98 5.48 -4.31
C ASP A 500 12.83 6.40 -3.41
N PRO A 501 12.48 6.54 -2.12
CA PRO A 501 13.20 7.46 -1.24
C PRO A 501 14.67 7.04 -1.14
N PRO A 502 15.63 7.98 -1.16
CA PRO A 502 17.03 7.65 -0.98
C PRO A 502 17.24 7.06 0.42
N GLU A 503 17.48 5.74 0.49
CA GLU A 503 17.64 5.03 1.75
C GLU A 503 19.11 4.71 2.05
N ALA A 504 19.46 4.79 3.35
CA ALA A 504 20.70 4.21 3.84
C ALA A 504 20.69 2.72 3.47
N GLY A 505 21.80 2.13 3.06
CA GLY A 505 21.84 0.71 2.68
C GLY A 505 21.45 0.35 1.23
N ARG A 506 20.54 1.06 0.52
CA ARG A 506 20.30 0.78 -0.92
C ARG A 506 21.56 1.05 -1.76
N LYS A 507 22.37 2.04 -1.36
CA LYS A 507 23.70 2.29 -1.95
C LYS A 507 24.72 1.18 -1.67
N GLN A 508 24.54 0.41 -0.59
CA GLN A 508 25.42 -0.71 -0.22
C GLN A 508 24.98 -2.01 -0.90
N ASN A 509 23.67 -2.19 -1.09
CA ASN A 509 23.07 -3.33 -1.76
C ASN A 509 22.06 -2.88 -2.81
N ASN A 510 22.52 -2.76 -4.06
CA ASN A 510 21.67 -2.40 -5.19
C ASN A 510 20.62 -3.48 -5.54
N ASN A 511 20.56 -4.59 -4.80
CA ASN A 511 19.49 -5.58 -4.93
C ASN A 511 18.32 -5.32 -3.96
N GLN A 512 18.43 -4.40 -3.02
CA GLN A 512 17.35 -4.09 -2.09
C GLN A 512 16.35 -3.10 -2.70
N ILE A 513 15.06 -3.43 -2.63
CA ILE A 513 13.94 -2.53 -2.95
C ILE A 513 13.19 -2.27 -1.64
N PRO A 514 13.32 -1.07 -1.06
CA PRO A 514 12.63 -0.75 0.18
C PRO A 514 11.16 -0.39 -0.04
N SER A 515 10.37 -0.45 1.03
CA SER A 515 8.97 0.00 1.04
C SER A 515 8.74 1.03 2.14
N GLY A 516 8.03 2.11 1.82
CA GLY A 516 7.68 3.18 2.74
C GLY A 516 6.95 4.32 2.03
N ALA A 517 6.48 5.31 2.79
CA ALA A 517 5.98 6.57 2.24
C ALA A 517 7.08 7.65 2.24
N LEU A 518 6.86 8.74 1.52
CA LEU A 518 7.72 9.92 1.62
C LEU A 518 7.55 10.55 3.01
N ALA A 519 8.57 10.40 3.86
CA ALA A 519 8.59 10.94 5.21
C ALA A 519 9.82 11.83 5.43
N LEU A 520 9.60 12.96 6.11
CA LEU A 520 10.63 13.92 6.50
C LEU A 520 10.73 14.00 8.02
N TYR A 521 11.96 14.03 8.52
CA TYR A 521 12.28 14.48 9.87
C TYR A 521 12.62 15.97 9.85
N ARG A 522 12.56 16.65 11.01
CA ARG A 522 13.01 18.05 11.08
C ARG A 522 14.48 18.17 10.65
N GLY A 523 14.76 19.20 9.85
CA GLY A 523 16.10 19.44 9.29
C GLY A 523 16.56 18.40 8.27
N SER A 524 15.67 17.56 7.75
CA SER A 524 15.98 16.56 6.72
C SER A 524 15.59 17.02 5.32
N ASN A 525 16.27 16.45 4.33
CA ASN A 525 15.85 16.48 2.93
C ASN A 525 15.61 15.03 2.47
N SER A 526 14.62 14.82 1.61
CA SER A 526 14.35 13.53 0.96
C SER A 526 13.96 13.76 -0.49
N SER A 527 14.16 12.79 -1.37
CA SER A 527 13.88 12.92 -2.80
C SER A 527 12.94 11.85 -3.33
N VAL A 528 12.32 12.14 -4.46
CA VAL A 528 11.50 11.19 -5.25
C VAL A 528 11.85 11.34 -6.72
N ASP A 529 11.64 10.28 -7.48
CA ASP A 529 11.80 10.31 -8.93
C ASP A 529 10.54 10.79 -9.62
N VAL A 530 10.70 11.67 -10.60
CA VAL A 530 9.67 12.02 -11.57
C VAL A 530 10.14 11.59 -12.95
N VAL A 531 9.37 10.69 -13.57
CA VAL A 531 9.56 10.21 -14.94
C VAL A 531 8.61 10.98 -15.85
N LEU A 532 9.16 11.46 -16.97
CA LEU A 532 8.43 12.15 -18.02
C LEU A 532 8.35 11.24 -19.24
N GLN A 533 7.13 10.97 -19.69
CA GLN A 533 6.89 10.40 -21.00
C GLN A 533 6.49 11.52 -21.95
N ARG A 534 7.24 11.65 -23.05
CA ARG A 534 6.95 12.59 -24.13
C ARG A 534 6.02 11.87 -25.11
N ARG A 535 5.01 12.56 -25.63
CA ARG A 535 4.06 12.01 -26.60
C ARG A 535 4.10 12.85 -27.87
N ASP A 536 3.98 12.18 -29.01
CA ASP A 536 3.81 12.81 -30.32
C ASP A 536 4.89 13.87 -30.61
N ASP A 537 6.16 13.49 -30.49
CA ASP A 537 7.35 14.36 -30.66
C ASP A 537 7.44 15.56 -29.70
N PHE A 538 6.75 15.57 -28.56
CA PHE A 538 6.85 16.68 -27.62
C PHE A 538 8.29 16.97 -27.15
N GLN A 539 8.85 18.11 -27.59
CA GLN A 539 10.20 18.57 -27.24
C GLN A 539 10.23 19.69 -26.18
N GLY A 540 9.07 20.09 -25.65
CA GLY A 540 8.97 21.21 -24.70
C GLY A 540 9.72 20.94 -23.40
N GLU A 541 10.22 22.01 -22.76
CA GLU A 541 10.72 21.94 -21.39
C GLU A 541 9.51 21.84 -20.44
N VAL A 542 9.57 20.90 -19.49
CA VAL A 542 8.53 20.70 -18.48
C VAL A 542 9.02 21.24 -17.14
N GLN A 543 8.30 22.21 -16.60
CA GLN A 543 8.50 22.74 -15.26
C GLN A 543 7.67 21.96 -14.25
N LEU A 544 8.36 21.32 -13.30
CA LEU A 544 7.74 20.58 -12.21
C LEU A 544 7.58 21.46 -10.98
N SER A 545 6.43 21.37 -10.33
CA SER A 545 6.08 22.06 -9.10
C SER A 545 5.28 21.14 -8.18
N VAL A 546 5.19 21.49 -6.89
CA VAL A 546 4.43 20.71 -5.90
C VAL A 546 3.41 21.60 -5.20
N GLU A 547 2.16 21.14 -5.14
CA GLU A 547 1.07 21.77 -4.41
C GLU A 547 0.75 20.98 -3.12
N GLY A 548 0.18 21.65 -2.12
CA GLY A 548 -0.31 21.02 -0.89
C GLY A 548 0.74 20.80 0.22
N LEU A 549 1.92 21.39 0.10
CA LEU A 549 2.98 21.27 1.12
C LEU A 549 2.57 21.95 2.45
N PRO A 550 2.86 21.33 3.62
CA PRO A 550 2.60 21.94 4.91
C PRO A 550 3.61 23.05 5.23
N ALA A 551 3.25 23.89 6.21
CA ALA A 551 4.16 24.92 6.73
C ALA A 551 5.49 24.31 7.22
N GLY A 552 6.60 24.92 6.80
CA GLY A 552 7.96 24.46 7.14
C GLY A 552 8.53 23.38 6.24
N VAL A 553 7.77 22.93 5.21
CA VAL A 553 8.26 22.05 4.14
C VAL A 553 8.31 22.79 2.82
N THR A 554 9.40 22.60 2.06
CA THR A 554 9.60 23.22 0.74
C THR A 554 10.04 22.20 -0.30
N CYS A 555 9.67 22.43 -1.56
CA CYS A 555 10.23 21.77 -2.73
C CYS A 555 10.37 22.81 -3.84
N THR A 556 11.60 23.11 -4.31
CA THR A 556 11.86 24.15 -5.31
C THR A 556 11.58 23.71 -6.75
N GLY A 557 10.95 22.55 -6.92
CA GLY A 557 10.62 21.98 -8.22
C GLY A 557 11.83 21.43 -8.97
N ALA A 558 11.60 21.05 -10.22
CA ALA A 558 12.62 20.56 -11.14
C ALA A 558 12.29 20.97 -12.58
N LEU A 559 13.29 20.94 -13.45
CA LEU A 559 13.13 21.22 -14.89
C LEU A 559 13.55 19.99 -15.69
N LEU A 560 12.76 19.66 -16.71
CA LEU A 560 13.00 18.57 -17.65
C LEU A 560 12.99 19.12 -19.08
N GLY A 561 14.18 19.44 -19.59
CA GLY A 561 14.36 20.05 -20.92
C GLY A 561 15.23 19.21 -21.85
N GLY A 562 15.06 19.38 -23.16
CA GLY A 562 15.76 18.58 -24.16
C GLY A 562 15.36 17.10 -24.08
N GLU A 563 16.33 16.20 -24.22
CA GLU A 563 16.11 14.75 -24.16
C GLU A 563 16.05 14.17 -22.73
N VAL A 564 16.00 15.02 -21.69
CA VAL A 564 15.95 14.59 -20.30
C VAL A 564 14.52 14.19 -19.93
N ASN A 565 14.36 12.93 -19.51
CA ASN A 565 13.07 12.31 -19.19
C ASN A 565 12.92 11.88 -17.72
N ARG A 566 13.90 12.18 -16.85
CA ARG A 566 13.86 11.87 -15.43
C ARG A 566 14.47 13.01 -14.61
N ALA A 567 13.82 13.40 -13.54
CA ALA A 567 14.31 14.41 -12.60
C ALA A 567 14.01 14.00 -11.16
N LYS A 568 14.82 14.53 -10.23
CA LYS A 568 14.60 14.37 -8.79
C LYS A 568 13.88 15.60 -8.25
N LEU A 569 12.76 15.38 -7.55
CA LEU A 569 12.18 16.40 -6.67
C LEU A 569 12.73 16.19 -5.26
N VAL A 570 13.24 17.26 -4.65
CA VAL A 570 13.78 17.22 -3.28
C VAL A 570 12.86 18.02 -2.37
N PHE A 571 12.43 17.38 -1.30
CA PHE A 571 11.60 17.96 -0.25
C PHE A 571 12.47 18.23 0.97
N SER A 572 12.35 19.42 1.54
CA SER A 572 13.14 19.88 2.68
C SER A 572 12.21 20.27 3.82
N ALA A 573 12.43 19.71 5.01
CA ALA A 573 11.77 20.13 6.24
C ALA A 573 12.73 20.99 7.08
N ASN A 574 12.28 22.16 7.51
CA ASN A 574 13.05 22.99 8.44
C ASN A 574 12.93 22.48 9.89
N ASP A 575 13.62 23.14 10.82
CA ASP A 575 13.69 22.72 12.23
C ASP A 575 12.39 22.96 13.01
N GLN A 576 11.45 23.70 12.43
CA GLN A 576 10.16 24.05 13.03
C GLN A 576 8.98 23.34 12.35
N ALA A 577 9.24 22.46 11.39
CA ALA A 577 8.19 21.71 10.70
C ALA A 577 7.38 20.90 11.72
N ALA A 578 6.07 21.12 11.75
CA ALA A 578 5.17 20.45 12.68
C ALA A 578 4.82 19.03 12.21
N ASN A 579 4.36 18.18 13.13
CA ASN A 579 3.84 16.88 12.77
C ASN A 579 2.69 17.03 11.76
N TRP A 580 2.81 16.41 10.60
CA TRP A 580 1.82 16.54 9.53
C TRP A 580 1.79 15.30 8.64
N CYS A 581 0.62 14.96 8.14
CA CYS A 581 0.44 13.96 7.10
C CYS A 581 -0.71 14.38 6.19
N GLY A 582 -0.50 14.31 4.89
CA GLY A 582 -1.53 14.67 3.91
C GLY A 582 -1.09 14.38 2.48
N THR A 583 -2.01 14.64 1.55
CA THR A 583 -1.76 14.48 0.13
C THR A 583 -1.08 15.72 -0.43
N ILE A 584 -0.18 15.51 -1.37
CA ILE A 584 0.48 16.54 -2.17
C ILE A 584 0.29 16.21 -3.65
N ARG A 585 0.35 17.22 -4.52
CA ARG A 585 0.18 17.05 -5.97
C ARG A 585 1.42 17.50 -6.70
N VAL A 586 1.93 16.69 -7.62
CA VAL A 586 3.05 17.07 -8.48
C VAL A 586 2.50 17.52 -9.82
N ILE A 587 2.77 18.77 -10.18
CA ILE A 587 2.23 19.41 -11.38
C ILE A 587 3.37 19.72 -12.36
N GLY A 588 3.23 19.25 -13.59
CA GLY A 588 4.06 19.63 -14.72
C GLY A 588 3.38 20.68 -15.59
N LYS A 589 4.14 21.70 -15.97
CA LYS A 589 3.71 22.74 -16.91
C LYS A 589 4.66 22.82 -18.09
N SER A 590 4.13 22.98 -19.29
CA SER A 590 4.90 23.29 -20.49
C SER A 590 4.11 24.15 -21.46
N ILE A 591 4.78 24.67 -22.48
CA ILE A 591 4.17 25.50 -23.53
C ILE A 591 4.37 24.77 -24.87
N VAL A 592 3.27 24.57 -25.62
CA VAL A 592 3.28 24.01 -26.98
C VAL A 592 2.58 24.99 -27.91
N GLY A 593 3.35 25.63 -28.80
CA GLY A 593 2.85 26.78 -29.55
C GLY A 593 2.42 27.89 -28.59
N ASP A 594 1.16 28.33 -28.69
CA ASP A 594 0.57 29.34 -27.80
C ASP A 594 -0.23 28.74 -26.63
N LYS A 595 -0.22 27.41 -26.46
CA LYS A 595 -1.03 26.71 -25.44
C LYS A 595 -0.18 26.27 -24.24
N GLU A 596 -0.64 26.57 -23.04
CA GLU A 596 -0.10 26.00 -21.80
C GLU A 596 -0.67 24.58 -21.61
N LEU A 597 0.21 23.61 -21.44
CA LEU A 597 -0.12 22.26 -21.03
C LEU A 597 0.13 22.12 -19.53
N VAL A 598 -0.89 21.71 -18.78
CA VAL A 598 -0.80 21.39 -17.35
C VAL A 598 -1.16 19.93 -17.15
N ARG A 599 -0.30 19.17 -16.47
CA ARG A 599 -0.50 17.74 -16.19
C ARG A 599 -0.18 17.46 -14.73
N GLU A 600 -1.13 16.85 -14.02
CA GLU A 600 -0.83 16.23 -12.74
C GLU A 600 -0.11 14.90 -12.97
N ALA A 601 0.89 14.62 -12.14
CA ALA A 601 1.58 13.34 -12.17
C ALA A 601 0.71 12.21 -11.64
N ARG A 602 0.88 11.04 -12.23
CA ARG A 602 0.41 9.77 -11.67
C ARG A 602 1.43 9.30 -10.63
N TYR A 603 1.02 8.38 -9.77
CA TYR A 603 1.84 7.98 -8.63
C TYR A 603 1.98 6.47 -8.57
N ALA A 604 3.18 5.99 -8.29
CA ALA A 604 3.49 4.59 -8.05
C ALA A 604 4.11 4.39 -6.66
N GLN A 605 3.82 3.24 -6.04
CA GLN A 605 4.40 2.87 -4.76
C GLN A 605 4.78 1.39 -4.70
N VAL A 606 5.76 1.09 -3.87
CA VAL A 606 6.15 -0.27 -3.49
C VAL A 606 5.13 -0.82 -2.49
N THR A 607 4.42 -1.90 -2.84
CA THR A 607 3.50 -2.60 -1.93
C THR A 607 4.24 -3.60 -1.05
N TRP A 608 5.18 -4.31 -1.66
CA TRP A 608 6.09 -5.24 -1.00
C TRP A 608 7.52 -5.02 -1.49
N GLY A 609 8.37 -4.55 -0.58
CA GLY A 609 9.81 -4.47 -0.81
C GLY A 609 10.47 -5.85 -0.83
N THR A 610 11.75 -5.88 -1.18
CA THR A 610 12.59 -7.08 -1.17
C THR A 610 14.00 -6.74 -0.69
N PRO A 611 14.65 -7.58 0.13
CA PRO A 611 16.06 -7.43 0.45
C PRO A 611 16.98 -7.82 -0.73
N ASN A 612 16.46 -8.60 -1.70
CA ASN A 612 17.21 -9.05 -2.87
C ASN A 612 16.30 -9.32 -4.08
N ARG A 613 16.26 -8.36 -5.01
CA ARG A 613 15.49 -8.42 -6.27
C ARG A 613 15.92 -9.51 -7.23
N GLN A 614 17.14 -10.06 -7.09
CA GLN A 614 17.58 -11.20 -7.89
C GLN A 614 16.93 -12.52 -7.44
N GLN A 615 16.48 -12.59 -6.18
CA GLN A 615 15.82 -13.78 -5.63
C GLN A 615 14.29 -13.64 -5.65
N GLN A 616 13.79 -12.47 -5.29
CA GLN A 616 12.37 -12.17 -5.29
C GLN A 616 12.15 -10.73 -5.74
N PRO A 617 11.38 -10.47 -6.81
CA PRO A 617 11.09 -9.12 -7.25
C PRO A 617 10.26 -8.35 -6.21
N GLY A 618 10.48 -7.05 -6.14
CA GLY A 618 9.56 -6.15 -5.43
C GLY A 618 8.19 -6.12 -6.12
N LYS A 619 7.13 -5.83 -5.36
CA LYS A 619 5.80 -5.57 -5.94
C LYS A 619 5.49 -4.08 -5.91
N PHE A 620 4.94 -3.61 -7.02
CA PHE A 620 4.59 -2.21 -7.22
C PHE A 620 3.15 -2.09 -7.70
N ARG A 621 2.54 -0.93 -7.46
CA ARG A 621 1.26 -0.58 -8.08
C ARG A 621 1.11 0.93 -8.19
N LEU A 622 0.19 1.34 -9.05
CA LEU A 622 -0.28 2.71 -9.10
C LEU A 622 -1.13 3.05 -7.87
N THR A 623 -1.10 4.33 -7.49
CA THR A 623 -1.85 4.89 -6.35
C THR A 623 -2.52 6.21 -6.76
N PRO A 624 -3.76 6.46 -6.31
CA PRO A 624 -4.51 7.65 -6.71
C PRO A 624 -3.98 8.94 -6.07
N HIS A 625 -3.27 8.82 -4.95
CA HIS A 625 -2.80 9.96 -4.18
C HIS A 625 -1.35 9.76 -3.76
N PHE A 626 -0.61 10.86 -3.72
CA PHE A 626 0.75 10.91 -3.19
C PHE A 626 0.76 11.53 -1.81
N TYR A 627 1.25 10.79 -0.82
CA TYR A 627 1.28 11.22 0.57
C TYR A 627 2.68 11.65 0.97
N LEU A 628 2.74 12.75 1.73
CA LEU A 628 3.92 13.21 2.44
C LEU A 628 3.62 13.21 3.94
N ALA A 629 4.63 12.88 4.75
CA ALA A 629 4.57 13.03 6.19
C ALA A 629 5.78 13.77 6.75
N VAL A 630 5.55 14.50 7.84
CA VAL A 630 6.57 15.16 8.64
C VAL A 630 6.49 14.59 10.05
N ALA A 631 7.57 13.97 10.51
CA ALA A 631 7.75 13.46 11.86
C ALA A 631 8.53 14.48 12.69
N GLU A 632 7.89 15.09 13.67
CA GLU A 632 8.48 16.19 14.44
C GLU A 632 9.34 15.75 15.62
N LYS A 633 9.21 14.48 16.05
CA LYS A 633 9.86 13.96 17.26
C LYS A 633 11.37 13.83 17.10
N ASP A 634 11.86 13.83 15.86
CA ASP A 634 13.26 13.68 15.54
C ASP A 634 13.73 14.83 14.64
N THR A 635 14.88 15.40 15.01
CA THR A 635 15.62 16.37 14.16
C THR A 635 16.92 15.71 13.72
N LEU A 636 17.21 15.72 12.41
CA LEU A 636 18.47 15.19 11.91
C LEU A 636 19.63 16.09 12.32
N PRO A 637 20.79 15.51 12.67
CA PRO A 637 21.91 16.28 13.21
C PRO A 637 22.64 17.12 12.15
N VAL A 638 22.27 16.98 10.88
CA VAL A 638 22.90 17.70 9.78
C VAL A 638 21.93 17.98 8.66
N GLN A 639 22.07 19.12 8.01
CA GLN A 639 21.37 19.50 6.79
C GLN A 639 22.37 20.10 5.81
N VAL A 640 22.27 19.70 4.53
CA VAL A 640 23.16 20.18 3.48
C VAL A 640 22.39 21.06 2.50
N THR A 641 22.97 22.18 2.14
CA THR A 641 22.47 23.06 1.08
C THR A 641 23.53 23.11 -0.01
N ALA A 642 23.14 22.89 -1.26
CA ALA A 642 24.02 22.95 -2.41
C ALA A 642 23.53 24.01 -3.39
N GLY A 643 24.41 24.96 -3.68
CA GLY A 643 24.16 26.09 -4.57
C GLY A 643 23.14 27.10 -4.02
N GLU A 644 22.93 28.14 -4.82
CA GLU A 644 21.77 29.03 -4.74
C GLU A 644 20.62 28.42 -5.54
N ASP A 645 19.36 28.77 -5.23
CA ASP A 645 18.19 28.37 -6.05
C ASP A 645 18.15 29.17 -7.35
N LYS A 646 19.03 28.80 -8.28
CA LYS A 646 19.12 29.29 -9.65
C LYS A 646 19.46 28.14 -10.60
N VAL A 647 19.29 28.39 -11.89
CA VAL A 647 19.78 27.49 -12.93
C VAL A 647 21.26 27.80 -13.16
N TRP A 648 22.13 26.85 -12.81
CA TRP A 648 23.55 26.90 -13.15
C TRP A 648 23.71 26.49 -14.61
N GLU A 649 24.31 27.35 -15.43
CA GLU A 649 24.36 27.15 -16.88
C GLU A 649 25.80 27.13 -17.38
N THR A 650 26.12 26.18 -18.26
CA THR A 650 27.39 26.12 -19.01
C THR A 650 27.20 25.33 -20.30
N SER A 651 28.22 25.25 -21.15
CA SER A 651 28.21 24.44 -22.37
C SER A 651 28.88 23.09 -22.21
N LEU A 652 28.70 22.19 -23.18
CA LEU A 652 29.64 21.10 -23.41
C LEU A 652 31.08 21.64 -23.48
N GLY A 653 32.03 20.93 -22.86
CA GLY A 653 33.41 21.37 -22.63
C GLY A 653 33.60 22.33 -21.45
N GLY A 654 32.52 22.92 -20.91
CA GLY A 654 32.57 23.90 -19.84
C GLY A 654 32.85 23.32 -18.44
N LYS A 655 33.12 24.22 -17.49
CA LYS A 655 33.33 23.90 -16.07
C LYS A 655 32.44 24.77 -15.18
N LEU A 656 32.05 24.25 -14.03
CA LEU A 656 31.28 24.96 -13.00
C LEU A 656 31.77 24.61 -11.59
N SER A 657 31.79 25.60 -10.71
CA SER A 657 32.07 25.46 -9.28
C SER A 657 30.85 25.91 -8.48
N ILE A 658 30.19 24.98 -7.77
CA ILE A 658 28.94 25.20 -7.05
C ILE A 658 29.22 25.12 -5.54
N PRO A 659 28.90 26.15 -4.73
CA PRO A 659 29.14 26.12 -3.30
C PRO A 659 28.23 25.09 -2.60
N VAL A 660 28.74 24.45 -1.55
CA VAL A 660 28.00 23.50 -0.71
C VAL A 660 28.18 23.92 0.74
N SER A 661 27.09 24.06 1.50
CA SER A 661 27.12 24.41 2.92
C SER A 661 26.43 23.35 3.78
N VAL A 662 26.89 23.22 5.02
CA VAL A 662 26.48 22.19 5.97
C VAL A 662 26.09 22.85 7.28
N LEU A 663 24.81 22.73 7.63
CA LEU A 663 24.32 23.06 8.97
C LEU A 663 24.43 21.83 9.86
N ARG A 664 25.26 21.90 10.91
CA ARG A 664 25.44 20.83 11.91
C ARG A 664 24.70 21.19 13.20
N ARG A 665 24.06 20.20 13.83
CA ARG A 665 23.29 20.33 15.08
C ARG A 665 23.84 19.37 16.13
N GLY A 666 23.73 19.77 17.39
CA GLY A 666 24.21 18.97 18.53
C GLY A 666 25.71 18.67 18.42
N GLU A 667 26.09 17.43 18.74
CA GLU A 667 27.50 17.01 18.82
C GLU A 667 28.05 16.37 17.53
N PHE A 668 27.33 16.47 16.40
CA PHE A 668 27.72 15.80 15.17
C PHE A 668 28.95 16.43 14.50
N LYS A 669 30.07 15.68 14.50
CA LYS A 669 31.40 16.14 14.02
C LYS A 669 32.00 15.29 12.90
N ASP A 670 31.26 14.32 12.37
CA ASP A 670 31.78 13.40 11.36
C ASP A 670 31.99 14.11 10.00
N GLU A 671 32.99 13.66 9.26
CA GLU A 671 33.23 14.06 7.87
C GLU A 671 32.05 13.63 6.98
N LEU A 672 31.67 14.47 6.01
CA LEU A 672 30.65 14.15 5.01
C LEU A 672 31.31 13.97 3.65
N LYS A 673 30.97 12.88 2.97
CA LYS A 673 31.49 12.49 1.66
C LYS A 673 30.35 12.49 0.65
N LEU A 674 30.10 13.66 0.07
CA LEU A 674 28.90 13.93 -0.72
C LEU A 674 29.14 13.59 -2.19
N GLN A 675 28.32 12.69 -2.73
CA GLN A 675 28.34 12.31 -4.15
C GLN A 675 27.09 12.85 -4.87
N ALA A 676 27.21 13.12 -6.16
CA ALA A 676 26.08 13.57 -6.97
C ALA A 676 25.17 12.39 -7.35
N ASP A 677 23.86 12.56 -7.18
CA ASP A 677 22.81 11.62 -7.56
C ASP A 677 21.77 12.30 -8.45
N GLY A 678 21.28 11.60 -9.47
CA GLY A 678 20.32 12.14 -10.44
C GLY A 678 20.95 12.74 -11.70
N LEU A 679 22.26 12.59 -11.89
CA LEU A 679 22.95 12.90 -13.14
C LEU A 679 23.08 11.62 -14.01
N PRO A 680 23.10 11.75 -15.34
CA PRO A 680 23.35 10.62 -16.23
C PRO A 680 24.80 10.14 -16.11
N ASP A 681 25.07 8.89 -16.48
CA ASP A 681 26.37 8.22 -16.29
C ASP A 681 27.56 8.95 -16.93
N GLN A 682 27.32 9.77 -17.95
CA GLN A 682 28.31 10.58 -18.65
C GLN A 682 28.78 11.78 -17.82
N ILE A 683 28.02 12.19 -16.79
CA ILE A 683 28.33 13.32 -15.91
C ILE A 683 28.58 12.80 -14.50
N LYS A 684 29.87 12.60 -14.15
CA LYS A 684 30.30 12.09 -12.84
C LYS A 684 31.25 13.08 -12.15
N PRO A 685 30.71 14.10 -11.46
CA PRO A 685 31.50 15.00 -10.63
C PRO A 685 32.26 14.21 -9.55
N LYS A 686 33.42 14.74 -9.12
CA LYS A 686 34.16 14.17 -7.99
C LYS A 686 33.36 14.34 -6.69
N GLU A 687 33.54 13.38 -5.78
CA GLU A 687 32.98 13.46 -4.43
C GLU A 687 33.46 14.73 -3.70
N VAL A 688 32.53 15.41 -3.01
CA VAL A 688 32.81 16.58 -2.18
C VAL A 688 33.00 16.13 -0.74
N ALA A 689 34.25 16.16 -0.27
CA ALA A 689 34.60 15.88 1.12
C ALA A 689 34.53 17.16 1.96
N ILE A 690 33.68 17.17 3.00
CA ILE A 690 33.55 18.28 3.96
C ILE A 690 33.99 17.77 5.34
N GLY A 691 35.17 18.24 5.77
CA GLY A 691 35.81 17.82 7.00
C GLY A 691 34.96 18.01 8.26
N GLY A 692 35.26 17.24 9.30
CA GLY A 692 34.59 17.33 10.59
C GLY A 692 34.67 18.73 11.19
N GLY A 693 33.52 19.36 11.43
CA GLY A 693 33.43 20.73 11.95
C GLY A 693 33.57 21.85 10.91
N ALA A 694 33.90 21.55 9.65
CA ALA A 694 33.82 22.51 8.55
C ALA A 694 32.35 22.75 8.14
N GLY A 695 32.05 23.99 7.74
CA GLY A 695 30.72 24.42 7.32
C GLY A 695 30.51 24.46 5.80
N ASP A 696 31.58 24.54 5.00
CA ASP A 696 31.48 24.79 3.55
C ASP A 696 32.39 23.88 2.71
N GLY A 697 32.01 23.67 1.46
CA GLY A 697 32.73 22.93 0.42
C GLY A 697 32.35 23.43 -0.98
N LYS A 698 32.91 22.81 -2.03
CA LYS A 698 32.62 23.14 -3.43
C LYS A 698 32.47 21.87 -4.26
N LEU A 699 31.42 21.83 -5.08
CA LEU A 699 31.22 20.83 -6.11
C LEU A 699 31.79 21.36 -7.43
N GLU A 700 32.75 20.64 -8.00
CA GLU A 700 33.33 20.94 -9.31
C GLU A 700 32.73 20.01 -10.36
N ILE A 701 32.20 20.59 -11.45
CA ILE A 701 31.62 19.86 -12.57
C ILE A 701 32.40 20.20 -13.84
N GLU A 702 32.82 19.19 -14.57
CA GLU A 702 33.48 19.32 -15.87
C GLU A 702 32.72 18.50 -16.92
N LEU A 703 32.38 19.11 -18.07
CA LEU A 703 31.56 18.49 -19.12
C LEU A 703 32.38 18.09 -20.34
N THR A 704 33.43 17.31 -20.12
CA THR A 704 34.47 17.02 -21.13
C THR A 704 34.18 15.79 -22.02
N GLN A 705 33.04 15.12 -21.86
CA GLN A 705 32.65 13.97 -22.68
C GLN A 705 31.73 14.38 -23.84
N ASN A 706 32.05 13.94 -25.07
CA ASN A 706 31.30 14.28 -26.29
C ASN A 706 29.87 13.71 -26.35
N ASN A 707 29.57 12.66 -25.59
CA ASN A 707 28.25 12.00 -25.60
C ASN A 707 27.32 12.51 -24.48
N ILE A 708 27.71 13.54 -23.73
CA ILE A 708 26.81 14.22 -22.79
C ILE A 708 25.70 14.88 -23.60
N LYS A 709 24.45 14.59 -23.24
CA LYS A 709 23.29 15.19 -23.89
C LYS A 709 23.07 16.61 -23.36
N PRO A 710 22.93 17.62 -24.22
CA PRO A 710 22.45 18.94 -23.80
C PRO A 710 21.04 18.85 -23.20
N GLY A 711 20.72 19.72 -22.27
CA GLY A 711 19.44 19.72 -21.57
C GLY A 711 19.51 20.34 -20.18
N THR A 712 18.37 20.34 -19.50
CA THR A 712 18.26 20.81 -18.11
C THR A 712 18.13 19.59 -17.19
N TYR A 713 19.04 19.47 -16.24
CA TYR A 713 19.15 18.40 -15.26
C TYR A 713 18.85 18.94 -13.86
N THR A 714 18.11 18.17 -13.06
CA THR A 714 17.94 18.46 -11.62
C THR A 714 18.49 17.28 -10.83
N PHE A 715 19.50 17.53 -10.02
CA PHE A 715 20.22 16.51 -9.25
C PHE A 715 20.49 17.02 -7.82
N TYR A 716 21.02 16.17 -6.94
CA TYR A 716 21.38 16.56 -5.58
C TYR A 716 22.67 15.87 -5.15
N LEU A 717 23.22 16.30 -4.02
CA LEU A 717 24.33 15.64 -3.36
C LEU A 717 23.81 14.77 -2.21
N SER A 718 24.36 13.58 -2.02
CA SER A 718 24.02 12.76 -0.86
C SER A 718 25.18 11.99 -0.26
N THR A 719 25.02 11.60 1.00
CA THR A 719 25.94 10.69 1.70
C THR A 719 25.19 9.93 2.79
N GLU A 720 25.77 8.81 3.23
CA GLU A 720 25.29 8.07 4.40
C GLU A 720 26.09 8.50 5.62
N ALA A 721 25.42 8.90 6.70
CA ALA A 721 26.03 9.33 7.96
C ALA A 721 25.49 8.51 9.13
N LYS A 722 26.19 8.54 10.27
CA LYS A 722 25.84 7.79 11.48
C LYS A 722 25.47 8.72 12.62
N ARG A 723 24.56 8.27 13.49
CA ARG A 723 24.30 8.92 14.78
C ARG A 723 23.98 7.90 15.86
N LYS A 724 24.25 8.24 17.12
CA LYS A 724 23.66 7.53 18.25
C LYS A 724 22.18 7.86 18.33
N TYR A 725 21.34 6.84 18.41
CA TYR A 725 19.89 6.99 18.40
C TYR A 725 19.22 6.05 19.39
N GLY A 726 18.29 6.61 20.16
CA GLY A 726 17.34 5.88 21.00
C GLY A 726 15.97 5.96 20.34
N ARG A 727 15.32 4.81 20.15
CA ARG A 727 14.12 4.65 19.32
C ARG A 727 12.93 5.54 19.74
N ASN A 728 12.56 5.47 21.01
CA ASN A 728 11.43 6.11 21.67
C ASN A 728 11.75 6.29 23.17
N VAL A 729 12.63 7.24 23.47
CA VAL A 729 13.14 7.45 24.84
C VAL A 729 12.01 7.83 25.80
N GLU A 730 10.97 8.52 25.32
CA GLU A 730 9.79 8.89 26.12
C GLU A 730 8.94 7.68 26.55
N ALA A 731 8.95 6.59 25.78
CA ALA A 731 8.25 5.35 26.17
C ALA A 731 8.85 4.72 27.45
N VAL A 732 10.13 4.97 27.76
CA VAL A 732 10.74 4.53 29.01
C VAL A 732 10.06 5.22 30.19
N THR A 733 9.85 6.54 30.10
CA THR A 733 9.15 7.31 31.15
C THR A 733 7.70 6.84 31.33
N ALA A 734 7.00 6.52 30.24
CA ALA A 734 5.64 5.96 30.31
C ALA A 734 5.62 4.58 31.00
N ALA A 735 6.59 3.71 30.68
CA ALA A 735 6.72 2.39 31.30
C ALA A 735 7.09 2.48 32.80
N GLU A 736 7.90 3.46 33.20
CA GLU A 736 8.20 3.74 34.62
C GLU A 736 6.96 4.19 35.39
N ALA A 737 6.13 5.04 34.78
CA ALA A 737 4.85 5.45 35.38
C ALA A 737 3.88 4.26 35.53
N GLU A 738 3.81 3.38 34.54
CA GLU A 738 3.00 2.16 34.61
C GLU A 738 3.48 1.19 35.69
N GLN A 739 4.80 0.99 35.80
CA GLN A 739 5.40 0.19 36.86
C GLN A 739 5.00 0.72 38.25
N LYS A 740 5.12 2.04 38.46
CA LYS A 740 4.75 2.69 39.72
C LYS A 740 3.27 2.52 40.04
N GLN A 741 2.39 2.59 39.05
CA GLN A 741 0.96 2.35 39.23
C GLN A 741 0.68 0.88 39.63
N ALA A 742 1.37 -0.08 39.02
CA ALA A 742 1.25 -1.48 39.36
C ALA A 742 1.73 -1.76 40.81
N GLU A 743 2.81 -1.10 41.26
CA GLU A 743 3.28 -1.14 42.65
C GLU A 743 2.23 -0.63 43.65
N MET A 744 1.61 0.52 43.36
CA MET A 744 0.52 1.06 44.18
C MET A 744 -0.69 0.12 44.24
N THR A 745 -0.99 -0.55 43.13
CA THR A 745 -2.07 -1.54 43.05
C THR A 745 -1.77 -2.75 43.94
N VAL A 746 -0.56 -3.30 43.87
CA VAL A 746 -0.11 -4.39 44.76
C VAL A 746 -0.20 -3.98 46.23
N ALA A 747 0.23 -2.77 46.59
CA ALA A 747 0.14 -2.26 47.96
C ALA A 747 -1.31 -2.21 48.46
N THR A 748 -2.23 -1.71 47.61
CA THR A 748 -3.67 -1.64 47.92
C THR A 748 -4.28 -3.01 48.18
N PHE A 749 -4.01 -3.99 47.30
CA PHE A 749 -4.56 -5.34 47.47
C PHE A 749 -3.87 -6.13 48.59
N THR A 750 -2.63 -5.78 48.95
CA THR A 750 -1.95 -6.34 50.13
C THR A 750 -2.68 -5.96 51.41
N GLU A 751 -3.07 -4.68 51.56
CA GLU A 751 -3.85 -4.23 52.73
C GLU A 751 -5.27 -4.83 52.76
N LYS A 752 -5.92 -4.98 51.60
CA LYS A 752 -7.22 -5.70 51.51
C LYS A 752 -7.09 -7.16 51.96
N GLN A 753 -6.06 -7.88 51.48
CA GLN A 753 -5.81 -9.27 51.87
C GLN A 753 -5.56 -9.39 53.39
N LYS A 754 -4.75 -8.49 53.96
CA LYS A 754 -4.48 -8.44 55.40
C LYS A 754 -5.76 -8.25 56.19
N THR A 755 -6.58 -7.26 55.81
CA THR A 755 -7.87 -6.97 56.47
C THR A 755 -8.82 -8.17 56.41
N ALA A 756 -8.98 -8.78 55.23
CA ALA A 756 -9.85 -9.94 55.04
C ALA A 756 -9.35 -11.17 55.82
N THR A 757 -8.04 -11.36 55.93
CA THR A 757 -7.43 -12.44 56.72
C THR A 757 -7.72 -12.26 58.22
N THR A 758 -7.56 -11.04 58.75
CA THR A 758 -7.91 -10.74 60.14
C THR A 758 -9.39 -11.02 60.43
N ALA A 759 -10.31 -10.58 59.54
CA ALA A 759 -11.73 -10.85 59.70
C ALA A 759 -12.07 -12.36 59.68
N LYS A 760 -11.42 -13.13 58.79
CA LYS A 760 -11.55 -14.59 58.73
C LYS A 760 -11.08 -15.24 60.05
N ASP A 761 -9.94 -14.84 60.57
CA ASP A 761 -9.39 -15.41 61.81
C ASP A 761 -10.30 -15.11 63.01
N GLU A 762 -10.84 -13.89 63.09
CA GLU A 762 -11.83 -13.51 64.11
C GLU A 762 -13.14 -14.30 64.00
N ALA A 763 -13.68 -14.46 62.79
CA ALA A 763 -14.90 -15.23 62.55
C ALA A 763 -14.70 -16.72 62.86
N THR A 764 -13.53 -17.27 62.53
CA THR A 764 -13.16 -18.66 62.83
C THR A 764 -13.12 -18.89 64.34
N LYS A 765 -12.52 -17.95 65.09
CA LYS A 765 -12.49 -18.00 66.55
C LYS A 765 -13.89 -17.97 67.15
N LYS A 766 -14.75 -17.04 66.71
CA LYS A 766 -16.15 -16.93 67.17
C LYS A 766 -16.96 -18.20 66.88
N ALA A 767 -16.77 -18.82 65.71
CA ALA A 767 -17.43 -20.08 65.37
C ALA A 767 -17.00 -21.22 66.33
N ALA A 768 -15.71 -21.32 66.65
CA ALA A 768 -15.21 -22.31 67.61
C ALA A 768 -15.75 -22.07 69.04
N GLU A 769 -15.83 -20.82 69.47
CA GLU A 769 -16.43 -20.44 70.77
C GLU A 769 -17.92 -20.77 70.83
N ALA A 770 -18.68 -20.50 69.76
CA ALA A 770 -20.10 -20.82 69.68
C ALA A 770 -20.36 -22.34 69.65
N GLU A 771 -19.53 -23.11 68.96
CA GLU A 771 -19.58 -24.58 68.95
C GLU A 771 -19.31 -25.16 70.35
N ALA A 772 -18.32 -24.62 71.07
CA ALA A 772 -18.05 -25.01 72.45
C ALA A 772 -19.22 -24.67 73.39
N ALA A 773 -19.84 -23.49 73.23
CA ALA A 773 -21.00 -23.07 74.01
C ALA A 773 -22.24 -23.95 73.75
N LEU A 774 -22.46 -24.37 72.51
CA LEU A 774 -23.50 -25.34 72.15
C LEU A 774 -23.27 -26.69 72.85
N LYS A 775 -22.04 -27.21 72.81
CA LYS A 775 -21.69 -28.48 73.47
C LYS A 775 -21.93 -28.42 74.99
N THR A 776 -21.56 -27.32 75.63
CA THR A 776 -21.87 -27.08 77.06
C THR A 776 -23.38 -27.03 77.31
N SER A 777 -24.13 -26.33 76.45
CA SER A 777 -25.59 -26.22 76.59
C SER A 777 -26.29 -27.57 76.42
N GLN A 778 -25.84 -28.40 75.46
CA GLN A 778 -26.33 -29.77 75.25
C GLN A 778 -26.02 -30.68 76.45
N GLN A 779 -24.83 -30.55 77.04
CA GLN A 779 -24.48 -31.30 78.25
C GLN A 779 -25.36 -30.89 79.43
N ASN A 780 -25.61 -29.58 79.60
CA ASN A 780 -26.49 -29.08 80.65
C ASN A 780 -27.94 -29.54 80.45
N ALA A 781 -28.46 -29.53 79.22
CA ALA A 781 -29.79 -30.06 78.90
C ALA A 781 -29.87 -31.57 79.19
N THR A 782 -28.83 -32.35 78.85
CA THR A 782 -28.75 -33.78 79.17
C THR A 782 -28.76 -34.02 80.68
N ASN A 783 -27.98 -33.24 81.44
CA ASN A 783 -27.94 -33.32 82.90
C ASN A 783 -29.31 -32.96 83.51
N ALA A 784 -29.94 -31.88 83.04
CA ALA A 784 -31.26 -31.44 83.50
C ALA A 784 -32.37 -32.46 83.16
N ALA A 785 -32.32 -33.06 81.98
CA ALA A 785 -33.24 -34.12 81.58
C ALA A 785 -33.07 -35.39 82.42
N ASN A 786 -31.83 -35.78 82.74
CA ASN A 786 -31.55 -36.91 83.62
C ASN A 786 -32.06 -36.66 85.04
N GLU A 787 -31.89 -35.44 85.58
CA GLU A 787 -32.39 -35.08 86.90
C GLU A 787 -33.92 -35.01 86.93
N ALA A 788 -34.56 -34.38 85.93
CA ALA A 788 -36.02 -34.37 85.80
C ALA A 788 -36.60 -35.79 85.73
N LYS A 789 -35.95 -36.70 84.98
CA LYS A 789 -36.34 -38.11 84.92
C LYS A 789 -36.20 -38.81 86.27
N LYS A 790 -35.08 -38.61 86.97
CA LYS A 790 -34.83 -39.19 88.31
C LYS A 790 -35.87 -38.72 89.33
N GLN A 791 -36.23 -37.44 89.30
CA GLN A 791 -37.26 -36.88 90.19
C GLN A 791 -38.65 -37.40 89.83
N ALA A 792 -38.97 -37.54 88.53
CA ALA A 792 -40.22 -38.13 88.07
C ALA A 792 -40.33 -39.62 88.47
N ASP A 793 -39.25 -40.39 88.36
CA ASP A 793 -39.19 -41.79 88.80
C ASP A 793 -39.35 -41.91 90.33
N ALA A 794 -38.75 -40.99 91.10
CA ALA A 794 -38.91 -40.91 92.56
C ALA A 794 -40.34 -40.55 92.97
N LEU A 795 -40.96 -39.57 92.29
CA LEU A 795 -42.36 -39.19 92.48
C LEU A 795 -43.30 -40.36 92.14
N LYS A 796 -43.01 -41.11 91.08
CA LYS A 796 -43.76 -42.32 90.71
C LYS A 796 -43.69 -43.37 91.83
N ALA A 797 -42.49 -43.69 92.31
CA ALA A 797 -42.30 -44.64 93.41
C ALA A 797 -42.94 -44.17 94.72
N ALA A 798 -42.94 -42.85 95.00
CA ALA A 798 -43.62 -42.27 96.15
C ALA A 798 -45.15 -42.35 96.01
N ASN A 799 -45.70 -42.12 94.82
CA ASN A 799 -47.12 -42.31 94.52
C ASN A 799 -47.55 -43.78 94.67
N ASP A 800 -46.72 -44.73 94.25
CA ASP A 800 -46.99 -46.16 94.46
C ASP A 800 -47.04 -46.51 95.96
N LYS A 801 -46.10 -45.99 96.76
CA LYS A 801 -46.09 -46.16 98.23
C LYS A 801 -47.25 -45.46 98.92
N LEU A 802 -47.63 -44.26 98.47
CA LEU A 802 -48.79 -43.52 98.97
C LEU A 802 -50.08 -44.31 98.71
N THR A 803 -50.22 -44.90 97.52
CA THR A 803 -51.35 -45.76 97.17
C THR A 803 -51.43 -46.96 98.12
N GLN A 804 -50.31 -47.63 98.39
CA GLN A 804 -50.24 -48.75 99.36
C GLN A 804 -50.58 -48.30 100.79
N ALA A 805 -50.09 -47.14 101.24
CA ALA A 805 -50.33 -46.61 102.58
C ALA A 805 -51.79 -46.18 102.78
N LYS A 806 -52.41 -45.54 101.77
CA LYS A 806 -53.84 -45.20 101.77
C LYS A 806 -54.73 -46.45 101.77
N ASP A 807 -54.39 -47.45 100.95
CA ASP A 807 -55.08 -48.74 100.93
C ASP A 807 -55.00 -49.44 102.29
N ALA A 808 -53.83 -49.41 102.96
CA ALA A 808 -53.68 -49.97 104.31
C ALA A 808 -54.48 -49.21 105.38
N ALA A 809 -54.44 -47.87 105.38
CA ALA A 809 -55.21 -47.04 106.31
C ALA A 809 -56.74 -47.18 106.13
N SER A 810 -57.21 -47.40 104.90
CA SER A 810 -58.64 -47.62 104.61
C SER A 810 -59.17 -48.96 105.14
N LYS A 811 -58.29 -49.94 105.36
CA LYS A 811 -58.64 -51.29 105.86
C LYS A 811 -58.73 -51.37 107.40
N ASP A 812 -58.15 -50.40 108.13
CA ASP A 812 -58.20 -50.30 109.60
C ASP A 812 -58.17 -48.83 110.06
N ALA A 813 -59.32 -48.16 109.93
CA ALA A 813 -59.45 -46.71 110.10
C ALA A 813 -59.34 -46.21 111.56
N ALA A 814 -59.36 -47.09 112.56
CA ALA A 814 -59.16 -46.72 113.98
C ALA A 814 -57.68 -46.71 114.39
N ASN A 815 -56.79 -47.24 113.54
CA ASN A 815 -55.36 -47.31 113.79
C ASN A 815 -54.68 -46.00 113.33
N GLN A 816 -54.54 -45.08 114.28
CA GLN A 816 -53.97 -43.75 114.04
C GLN A 816 -52.56 -43.81 113.40
N ALA A 817 -51.77 -44.85 113.69
CA ALA A 817 -50.46 -45.02 113.07
C ALA A 817 -50.53 -45.28 111.55
N LEU A 818 -51.59 -45.92 111.04
CA LEU A 818 -51.76 -46.13 109.59
C LEU A 818 -52.27 -44.86 108.89
N VAL A 819 -53.14 -44.08 109.54
CA VAL A 819 -53.61 -42.77 109.03
C VAL A 819 -52.46 -41.76 108.99
N ASP A 820 -51.63 -41.71 110.03
CA ASP A 820 -50.45 -40.84 110.08
C ASP A 820 -49.40 -41.25 109.03
N ALA A 821 -49.24 -42.55 108.75
CA ALA A 821 -48.38 -43.04 107.68
C ALA A 821 -48.88 -42.65 106.27
N ALA A 822 -50.20 -42.68 106.03
CA ALA A 822 -50.79 -42.24 104.76
C ALA A 822 -50.66 -40.71 104.56
N ASN A 823 -50.84 -39.91 105.61
CA ASN A 823 -50.64 -38.45 105.58
C ASN A 823 -49.16 -38.08 105.40
N ALA A 824 -48.24 -38.80 106.06
CA ALA A 824 -46.81 -38.63 105.87
C ALA A 824 -46.40 -38.98 104.43
N ALA A 825 -46.95 -40.04 103.84
CA ALA A 825 -46.71 -40.40 102.45
C ALA A 825 -47.30 -39.37 101.46
N GLN A 826 -48.46 -38.77 101.76
CA GLN A 826 -49.06 -37.71 100.93
C GLN A 826 -48.17 -36.47 100.91
N LYS A 827 -47.66 -36.05 102.07
CA LYS A 827 -46.73 -34.93 102.18
C LYS A 827 -45.47 -35.18 101.34
N VAL A 828 -44.92 -36.40 101.35
CA VAL A 828 -43.77 -36.77 100.50
C VAL A 828 -44.10 -36.66 99.01
N VAL A 829 -45.31 -37.03 98.58
CA VAL A 829 -45.76 -36.87 97.19
C VAL A 829 -45.92 -35.39 96.83
N ASP A 830 -46.51 -34.57 97.70
CA ASP A 830 -46.70 -33.14 97.44
C ASP A 830 -45.34 -32.41 97.34
N ASP A 831 -44.41 -32.73 98.24
CA ASP A 831 -43.04 -32.19 98.23
C ASP A 831 -42.29 -32.62 96.96
N LEU A 832 -42.37 -33.90 96.55
CA LEU A 832 -41.76 -34.38 95.31
C LEU A 832 -42.43 -33.83 94.05
N THR A 833 -43.74 -33.54 94.08
CA THR A 833 -44.45 -32.91 92.96
C THR A 833 -43.94 -31.49 92.71
N ALA A 834 -43.69 -30.72 93.77
CA ALA A 834 -43.05 -29.40 93.67
C ALA A 834 -41.60 -29.49 93.15
N VAL A 835 -40.85 -30.52 93.56
CA VAL A 835 -39.49 -30.78 93.06
C VAL A 835 -39.49 -31.15 91.57
N VAL A 836 -40.40 -32.02 91.12
CA VAL A 836 -40.54 -32.39 89.70
C VAL A 836 -40.89 -31.18 88.84
N LYS A 837 -41.84 -30.33 89.28
CA LYS A 837 -42.18 -29.09 88.57
C LYS A 837 -40.96 -28.19 88.38
N THR A 838 -40.16 -28.01 89.43
CA THR A 838 -38.92 -27.22 89.38
C THR A 838 -37.88 -27.85 88.43
N ALA A 839 -37.77 -29.17 88.43
CA ALA A 839 -36.86 -29.90 87.54
C ALA A 839 -37.30 -29.80 86.06
N ASP A 840 -38.60 -29.85 85.77
CA ASP A 840 -39.16 -29.66 84.42
C ASP A 840 -38.98 -28.22 83.93
N GLU A 841 -39.16 -27.21 84.79
CA GLU A 841 -38.87 -25.81 84.46
C GLU A 841 -37.37 -25.59 84.17
N THR A 842 -36.49 -26.24 84.95
CA THR A 842 -35.03 -26.23 84.73
C THR A 842 -34.66 -26.89 83.40
N LYS A 843 -35.29 -28.03 83.07
CA LYS A 843 -35.12 -28.73 81.79
C LYS A 843 -35.58 -27.85 80.62
N ALA A 844 -36.77 -27.26 80.70
CA ALA A 844 -37.29 -26.38 79.65
C ALA A 844 -36.37 -25.18 79.40
N THR A 845 -35.77 -24.63 80.46
CA THR A 845 -34.77 -23.55 80.37
C THR A 845 -33.47 -24.02 79.69
N ALA A 846 -32.98 -25.22 80.04
CA ALA A 846 -31.79 -25.79 79.41
C ALA A 846 -32.02 -26.17 77.93
N ASP A 847 -33.21 -26.69 77.59
CA ASP A 847 -33.61 -26.99 76.21
C ASP A 847 -33.68 -25.70 75.36
N LYS A 848 -34.22 -24.61 75.92
CA LYS A 848 -34.20 -23.29 75.26
C LYS A 848 -32.77 -22.78 75.05
N ALA A 849 -31.87 -22.94 76.02
CA ALA A 849 -30.47 -22.55 75.88
C ALA A 849 -29.76 -23.32 74.75
N VAL A 850 -30.13 -24.58 74.48
CA VAL A 850 -29.63 -25.33 73.32
C VAL A 850 -30.09 -24.71 72.00
N VAL A 851 -31.36 -24.30 71.90
CA VAL A 851 -31.90 -23.63 70.71
C VAL A 851 -31.18 -22.30 70.45
N ASP A 852 -31.02 -21.47 71.48
CA ASP A 852 -30.33 -20.18 71.37
C ASP A 852 -28.84 -20.36 71.00
N ALA A 853 -28.16 -21.34 71.60
CA ALA A 853 -26.76 -21.65 71.27
C ALA A 853 -26.60 -22.23 69.86
N THR A 854 -27.58 -23.00 69.38
CA THR A 854 -27.62 -23.54 68.02
C THR A 854 -27.73 -22.41 67.00
N ALA A 855 -28.65 -21.46 67.23
CA ALA A 855 -28.80 -20.27 66.39
C ALA A 855 -27.54 -19.40 66.39
N ALA A 856 -26.92 -19.18 67.55
CA ALA A 856 -25.66 -18.43 67.65
C ALA A 856 -24.51 -19.11 66.89
N ARG A 857 -24.41 -20.44 66.98
CA ARG A 857 -23.43 -21.24 66.21
C ARG A 857 -23.69 -21.17 64.71
N ASP A 858 -24.94 -21.23 64.26
CA ASP A 858 -25.27 -21.10 62.83
C ASP A 858 -24.90 -19.73 62.27
N ALA A 859 -25.20 -18.66 63.02
CA ALA A 859 -24.79 -17.30 62.64
C ALA A 859 -23.26 -17.16 62.57
N ALA A 860 -22.54 -17.70 63.56
CA ALA A 860 -21.08 -17.66 63.58
C ALA A 860 -20.45 -18.48 62.45
N ASN A 861 -21.01 -19.65 62.12
CA ASN A 861 -20.56 -20.47 60.99
C ASN A 861 -20.82 -19.78 59.64
N THR A 862 -21.97 -19.09 59.49
CA THR A 862 -22.27 -18.31 58.29
C THR A 862 -21.25 -17.18 58.10
N ALA A 863 -21.00 -16.39 59.15
CA ALA A 863 -20.00 -15.32 59.13
C ALA A 863 -18.57 -15.84 58.86
N LYS A 864 -18.23 -17.03 59.37
CA LYS A 864 -16.97 -17.72 59.06
C LYS A 864 -16.88 -18.04 57.56
N THR A 865 -17.89 -18.67 56.98
CA THR A 865 -17.91 -19.03 55.56
C THR A 865 -17.80 -17.80 54.65
N GLU A 866 -18.52 -16.73 54.95
CA GLU A 866 -18.44 -15.46 54.20
C GLU A 866 -17.04 -14.83 54.31
N SER A 867 -16.45 -14.81 55.49
CA SER A 867 -15.10 -14.25 55.71
C SER A 867 -14.01 -15.10 55.06
N GLU A 868 -14.14 -16.43 55.04
CA GLU A 868 -13.25 -17.32 54.30
C GLU A 868 -13.31 -17.07 52.79
N ALA A 869 -14.50 -16.87 52.24
CA ALA A 869 -14.69 -16.51 50.83
C ALA A 869 -14.07 -15.14 50.51
N ALA A 870 -14.27 -14.13 51.38
CA ALA A 870 -13.69 -12.80 51.23
C ALA A 870 -12.15 -12.82 51.30
N ALA A 871 -11.57 -13.58 52.23
CA ALA A 871 -10.12 -13.75 52.34
C ALA A 871 -9.53 -14.44 51.10
N LYS A 872 -10.23 -15.44 50.55
CA LYS A 872 -9.83 -16.10 49.30
C LYS A 872 -9.88 -15.13 48.12
N LEU A 873 -10.97 -14.37 47.97
CA LEU A 873 -11.10 -13.37 46.91
C LEU A 873 -9.97 -12.33 46.99
N ALA A 874 -9.68 -11.79 48.18
CA ALA A 874 -8.62 -10.81 48.35
C ALA A 874 -7.22 -11.39 48.05
N MET A 875 -7.00 -12.68 48.35
CA MET A 875 -5.78 -13.40 47.98
C MET A 875 -5.65 -13.58 46.47
N ASP A 876 -6.72 -13.97 45.78
CA ASP A 876 -6.74 -14.12 44.32
C ASP A 876 -6.52 -12.76 43.62
N GLN A 877 -7.12 -11.69 44.14
CA GLN A 877 -6.91 -10.31 43.65
C GLN A 877 -5.46 -9.84 43.84
N LEU A 878 -4.85 -10.12 45.00
CA LEU A 878 -3.44 -9.82 45.22
C LEU A 878 -2.53 -10.61 44.27
N ALA A 879 -2.86 -11.88 43.97
CA ALA A 879 -2.13 -12.67 42.99
C ALA A 879 -2.19 -12.05 41.59
N GLN A 880 -3.37 -11.59 41.16
CA GLN A 880 -3.56 -10.90 39.88
C GLN A 880 -2.81 -9.55 39.82
N ALA A 881 -2.86 -8.75 40.89
CA ALA A 881 -2.09 -7.51 40.98
C ALA A 881 -0.57 -7.74 40.86
N ASN A 882 -0.06 -8.82 41.48
CA ASN A 882 1.35 -9.20 41.35
C ASN A 882 1.72 -9.63 39.93
N GLN A 883 0.83 -10.33 39.21
CA GLN A 883 1.06 -10.67 37.80
C GLN A 883 1.14 -9.42 36.92
N LEU A 884 0.27 -8.43 37.15
CA LEU A 884 0.33 -7.15 36.44
C LEU A 884 1.62 -6.39 36.72
N LYS A 885 2.09 -6.36 37.97
CA LYS A 885 3.41 -5.79 38.32
C LYS A 885 4.54 -6.49 37.57
N GLN A 886 4.55 -7.83 37.54
CA GLN A 886 5.56 -8.58 36.77
C GLN A 886 5.53 -8.24 35.28
N ALA A 887 4.35 -8.09 34.70
CA ALA A 887 4.19 -7.67 33.30
C ALA A 887 4.71 -6.23 33.07
N ALA A 888 4.45 -5.30 34.01
CA ALA A 888 4.95 -3.92 33.95
C ALA A 888 6.48 -3.86 34.12
N ASP A 889 7.06 -4.61 35.07
CA ASP A 889 8.51 -4.73 35.28
C ASP A 889 9.22 -5.26 34.03
N LYS A 890 8.63 -6.31 33.41
CA LYS A 890 9.12 -6.87 32.14
C LYS A 890 9.03 -5.83 31.02
N ARG A 891 7.90 -5.14 30.88
CA ARG A 891 7.70 -4.12 29.84
C ARG A 891 8.69 -2.97 29.98
N LEU A 892 8.95 -2.49 31.20
CA LEU A 892 9.96 -1.47 31.46
C LEU A 892 11.35 -1.95 31.03
N THR A 893 11.71 -3.18 31.38
CA THR A 893 13.00 -3.78 30.99
C THR A 893 13.13 -3.90 29.47
N ASP A 894 12.12 -4.44 28.79
CA ASP A 894 12.08 -4.57 27.33
C ASP A 894 12.13 -3.21 26.65
N THR A 895 11.40 -2.22 27.18
CA THR A 895 11.38 -0.84 26.66
C THR A 895 12.74 -0.17 26.83
N ARG A 896 13.42 -0.34 27.98
CA ARG A 896 14.80 0.15 28.17
C ARG A 896 15.77 -0.51 27.19
N ASN A 897 15.64 -1.81 26.96
CA ASN A 897 16.49 -2.55 26.01
C ASN A 897 16.26 -2.11 24.56
N ALA A 898 14.99 -1.90 24.16
CA ALA A 898 14.63 -1.38 22.85
C ALA A 898 15.14 0.05 22.61
N ASN A 899 15.31 0.81 23.70
CA ASN A 899 15.73 2.22 23.68
C ASN A 899 17.22 2.46 23.97
N GLN A 900 18.04 1.41 24.05
CA GLN A 900 19.48 1.58 24.15
C GLN A 900 20.01 2.37 22.95
N MET A 901 20.87 3.34 23.21
CA MET A 901 21.50 4.17 22.18
C MET A 901 22.36 3.30 21.27
N LYS A 902 22.01 3.23 19.99
CA LYS A 902 22.73 2.45 18.97
C LYS A 902 23.17 3.36 17.83
N ASP A 903 24.24 2.99 17.15
CA ASP A 903 24.59 3.65 15.89
C ASP A 903 23.55 3.29 14.84
N VAL A 904 22.89 4.30 14.29
CA VAL A 904 22.00 4.15 13.14
C VAL A 904 22.50 5.03 12.00
N ASN A 905 22.39 4.48 10.80
CA ASN A 905 22.66 5.15 9.56
C ASN A 905 21.44 5.97 9.14
N PHE A 906 21.69 7.16 8.60
CA PHE A 906 20.67 7.99 7.98
C PHE A 906 21.25 8.63 6.72
N MET A 907 20.39 8.91 5.74
CA MET A 907 20.78 9.60 4.53
C MET A 907 20.80 11.10 4.75
N VAL A 908 21.87 11.72 4.28
CA VAL A 908 21.99 13.17 4.15
C VAL A 908 21.80 13.49 2.68
N VAL A 909 20.83 14.35 2.37
CA VAL A 909 20.52 14.81 1.02
C VAL A 909 20.65 16.33 1.00
N SER A 910 21.25 16.92 -0.03
CA SER A 910 21.33 18.37 -0.18
C SER A 910 20.03 18.96 -0.74
N SER A 911 19.90 20.30 -0.72
CA SER A 911 18.97 20.98 -1.63
C SER A 911 19.27 20.60 -3.10
N PRO A 912 18.27 20.68 -4.01
CA PRO A 912 18.48 20.32 -5.41
C PRO A 912 19.30 21.37 -6.14
N ILE A 913 20.07 20.93 -7.13
CA ILE A 913 20.85 21.74 -8.05
C ILE A 913 20.20 21.62 -9.44
N LYS A 914 19.89 22.75 -10.07
CA LYS A 914 19.40 22.83 -11.45
C LYS A 914 20.59 23.18 -12.35
N LEU A 915 20.96 22.28 -13.26
CA LEU A 915 22.07 22.44 -14.20
C LEU A 915 21.53 22.45 -15.64
N ARG A 916 21.78 23.52 -16.39
CA ARG A 916 21.50 23.60 -17.82
C ARG A 916 22.79 23.47 -18.62
N ILE A 917 22.81 22.50 -19.52
CA ILE A 917 23.91 22.23 -20.44
C ILE A 917 23.48 22.63 -21.84
N VAL A 918 24.13 23.64 -22.41
CA VAL A 918 23.90 24.05 -23.80
C VAL A 918 24.87 23.32 -24.74
N PRO A 919 24.49 23.05 -26.01
CA PRO A 919 25.31 22.25 -26.93
C PRO A 919 26.65 22.91 -27.30
N THR A 920 26.74 24.25 -27.24
CA THR A 920 27.92 24.99 -27.67
C THR A 920 28.10 26.28 -26.85
N PRO A 921 29.34 26.69 -26.52
CA PRO A 921 29.62 27.99 -25.94
C PRO A 921 29.62 29.13 -26.98
N LEU A 922 29.40 28.82 -28.25
CA LEU A 922 29.59 29.75 -29.36
C LEU A 922 28.27 30.03 -30.06
N THR A 923 27.95 31.30 -30.27
CA THR A 923 26.92 31.74 -31.21
C THR A 923 27.57 32.51 -32.36
N ILE A 924 27.11 32.27 -33.59
CA ILE A 924 27.61 32.99 -34.78
C ILE A 924 26.50 33.78 -35.45
N THR A 925 26.81 35.01 -35.84
CA THR A 925 25.85 35.92 -36.50
C THR A 925 26.47 36.53 -37.76
N PRO A 926 25.89 36.35 -38.95
CA PRO A 926 26.31 37.07 -40.15
C PRO A 926 26.04 38.57 -39.99
N ALA A 927 27.00 39.42 -40.37
CA ALA A 927 26.87 40.87 -40.20
C ALA A 927 25.81 41.49 -41.14
N ALA A 928 25.64 40.91 -42.34
CA ALA A 928 24.63 41.29 -43.32
C ALA A 928 24.46 40.16 -44.35
N GLU A 929 23.39 40.24 -45.16
CA GLU A 929 23.28 39.47 -46.40
C GLU A 929 24.36 39.92 -47.41
N VAL A 930 24.78 39.01 -48.29
CA VAL A 930 25.82 39.28 -49.30
C VAL A 930 25.28 39.04 -50.70
N ALA A 931 25.57 39.96 -51.62
CA ALA A 931 25.35 39.80 -53.05
C ALA A 931 26.68 39.65 -53.78
N VAL A 932 26.79 38.67 -54.67
CA VAL A 932 28.00 38.37 -55.45
C VAL A 932 27.61 38.09 -56.90
N LYS A 933 28.32 38.67 -57.87
CA LYS A 933 28.11 38.35 -59.28
C LYS A 933 28.87 37.08 -59.66
N GLN A 934 28.37 36.33 -60.62
CA GLN A 934 29.15 35.26 -61.24
C GLN A 934 30.51 35.80 -61.70
N LYS A 935 31.58 35.03 -61.47
CA LYS A 935 33.00 35.37 -61.67
C LYS A 935 33.60 36.36 -60.68
N GLU A 936 32.82 36.84 -59.72
CA GLU A 936 33.28 37.78 -58.69
C GLU A 936 33.32 37.12 -57.31
N LYS A 937 33.86 37.89 -56.35
CA LYS A 937 33.98 37.52 -54.95
C LYS A 937 33.39 38.61 -54.07
N SER A 938 32.91 38.25 -52.89
CA SER A 938 32.40 39.19 -51.89
C SER A 938 32.72 38.71 -50.49
N GLU A 939 32.96 39.64 -49.57
CA GLU A 939 33.31 39.32 -48.18
C GLU A 939 32.05 39.25 -47.32
N LEU A 940 31.91 38.15 -46.56
CA LEU A 940 30.90 37.98 -45.55
C LEU A 940 31.55 37.94 -44.16
N THR A 941 31.30 38.97 -43.35
CA THR A 941 31.77 39.01 -41.96
C THR A 941 30.81 38.22 -41.07
N ILE A 942 31.36 37.30 -40.26
CA ILE A 942 30.66 36.52 -39.26
C ILE A 942 31.15 36.95 -37.88
N LYS A 943 30.26 37.45 -37.04
CA LYS A 943 30.53 37.78 -35.63
C LYS A 943 30.42 36.52 -34.77
N LEU A 944 31.36 36.36 -33.84
CA LEU A 944 31.42 35.25 -32.89
C LEU A 944 31.12 35.80 -31.49
N ASP A 945 30.02 35.34 -30.87
CA ASP A 945 29.74 35.54 -29.44
C ASP A 945 30.19 34.30 -28.67
N ARG A 946 31.22 34.46 -27.85
CA ARG A 946 31.89 33.38 -27.12
C ARG A 946 31.51 33.47 -25.64
N LYS A 947 30.91 32.40 -25.11
CA LYS A 947 30.42 32.30 -23.72
C LYS A 947 31.23 31.31 -22.90
N TYR A 948 31.00 31.29 -21.59
CA TYR A 948 31.55 30.30 -20.64
C TYR A 948 33.08 30.13 -20.73
N GLU A 949 33.81 31.25 -20.90
CA GLU A 949 35.27 31.30 -20.99
C GLU A 949 35.88 30.59 -22.22
N PHE A 950 35.05 30.22 -23.22
CA PHE A 950 35.54 29.63 -24.46
C PHE A 950 36.36 30.62 -25.29
N ALA A 951 37.67 30.38 -25.40
CA ALA A 951 38.57 31.23 -26.16
C ALA A 951 39.15 30.57 -27.41
N ASP A 952 39.15 29.24 -27.55
CA ASP A 952 39.96 28.54 -28.57
C ASP A 952 39.59 28.90 -30.02
N ALA A 953 40.50 28.57 -30.95
CA ALA A 953 40.33 28.87 -32.37
C ALA A 953 39.05 28.21 -32.96
N VAL A 954 38.45 28.88 -33.94
CA VAL A 954 37.20 28.45 -34.60
C VAL A 954 37.36 28.47 -36.11
N GLU A 955 37.10 27.34 -36.77
CA GLU A 955 37.04 27.22 -38.23
C GLU A 955 35.64 27.57 -38.74
N LEU A 956 35.54 28.56 -39.62
CA LEU A 956 34.33 28.92 -40.35
C LEU A 956 34.33 28.26 -41.75
N SER A 957 33.17 27.78 -42.17
CA SER A 957 32.92 27.17 -43.48
C SER A 957 31.48 27.38 -43.94
N ILE A 958 31.20 27.08 -45.20
CA ILE A 958 29.84 27.15 -45.78
C ILE A 958 29.37 25.77 -46.24
N GLU A 959 28.05 25.58 -46.26
CA GLU A 959 27.36 24.42 -46.82
C GLU A 959 26.18 24.90 -47.66
N LEU A 960 26.09 24.40 -48.90
CA LEU A 960 25.06 24.80 -49.85
C LEU A 960 23.79 23.95 -49.70
N PRO A 961 22.60 24.53 -49.94
CA PRO A 961 21.37 23.76 -50.00
C PRO A 961 21.34 22.84 -51.24
N PRO A 962 20.55 21.74 -51.22
CA PRO A 962 20.42 20.84 -52.36
C PRO A 962 20.01 21.56 -53.66
N GLY A 963 20.70 21.27 -54.77
CA GLY A 963 20.42 21.86 -56.09
C GLY A 963 21.14 23.18 -56.38
N VAL A 964 21.82 23.78 -55.40
CA VAL A 964 22.66 24.98 -55.59
C VAL A 964 24.09 24.58 -55.85
N GLN A 965 24.69 25.12 -56.91
CA GLN A 965 26.05 24.79 -57.34
C GLN A 965 26.86 26.07 -57.60
N GLY A 966 28.19 25.95 -57.65
CA GLY A 966 29.11 27.01 -58.07
C GLY A 966 29.40 28.13 -57.06
N ILE A 967 28.84 28.10 -55.84
CA ILE A 967 29.22 29.00 -54.74
C ILE A 967 30.28 28.30 -53.86
N GLN A 968 31.39 28.97 -53.55
CA GLN A 968 32.45 28.41 -52.70
C GLN A 968 33.00 29.48 -51.76
N ALA A 969 33.50 29.06 -50.59
CA ALA A 969 34.26 29.92 -49.70
C ALA A 969 35.40 29.11 -49.06
N PRO A 970 36.65 29.63 -49.03
CA PRO A 970 37.72 29.00 -48.29
C PRO A 970 37.37 28.93 -46.80
N LYS A 971 37.81 27.87 -46.13
CA LYS A 971 37.70 27.78 -44.68
C LYS A 971 38.52 28.88 -44.02
N VAL A 972 37.98 29.53 -43.00
CA VAL A 972 38.63 30.63 -42.29
C VAL A 972 38.84 30.24 -40.84
N ASN A 973 40.09 30.28 -40.37
CA ASN A 973 40.39 30.02 -38.97
C ASN A 973 40.43 31.34 -38.19
N VAL A 974 39.45 31.55 -37.32
CA VAL A 974 39.42 32.68 -36.39
C VAL A 974 40.30 32.31 -35.20
N PRO A 975 41.36 33.08 -34.90
CA PRO A 975 42.30 32.76 -33.83
C PRO A 975 41.64 32.83 -32.44
N GLN A 976 42.38 32.35 -31.44
CA GLN A 976 41.95 32.37 -30.05
C GLN A 976 41.51 33.77 -29.60
N GLY A 977 40.32 33.89 -29.00
CA GLY A 977 39.73 35.14 -28.54
C GLY A 977 39.22 36.07 -29.65
N GLY A 978 39.33 35.69 -30.93
CA GLY A 978 38.85 36.50 -32.06
C GLY A 978 37.33 36.66 -32.06
N ALA A 979 36.86 37.90 -32.26
CA ALA A 979 35.45 38.28 -32.23
C ALA A 979 34.74 38.21 -33.59
N GLU A 980 35.49 38.15 -34.70
CA GLU A 980 34.93 38.07 -36.05
C GLU A 980 35.84 37.27 -37.00
N GLY A 981 35.22 36.66 -38.01
CA GLY A 981 35.89 36.01 -39.12
C GLY A 981 35.27 36.43 -40.45
N LYS A 982 36.08 36.54 -41.50
CA LYS A 982 35.66 37.05 -42.81
C LYS A 982 35.73 35.94 -43.86
N LEU A 983 34.59 35.45 -44.31
CA LEU A 983 34.48 34.44 -45.36
C LEU A 983 34.47 35.12 -46.73
N GLU A 984 35.39 34.74 -47.61
CA GLU A 984 35.39 35.19 -49.01
C GLU A 984 34.45 34.29 -49.83
N ILE A 985 33.25 34.79 -50.13
CA ILE A 985 32.26 34.10 -50.95
C ILE A 985 32.62 34.29 -52.42
N MET A 986 32.80 33.20 -53.15
CA MET A 986 33.17 33.18 -54.57
C MET A 986 32.05 32.53 -55.38
N ALA A 987 31.57 33.21 -56.42
CA ALA A 987 30.60 32.64 -57.35
C ALA A 987 31.29 32.31 -58.69
N GLY A 988 31.37 31.02 -59.03
CA GLY A 988 31.93 30.56 -60.30
C GLY A 988 31.01 30.80 -61.50
N ASP A 989 31.51 30.49 -62.70
CA ASP A 989 30.79 30.64 -63.98
C ASP A 989 29.45 29.90 -64.05
N ASN A 990 29.34 28.77 -63.34
CA ASN A 990 28.15 27.93 -63.25
C ASN A 990 27.37 28.16 -61.95
N ALA A 991 27.65 29.22 -61.19
CA ALA A 991 26.94 29.48 -59.94
C ALA A 991 25.45 29.70 -60.21
N THR A 992 24.58 28.98 -59.48
CA THR A 992 23.13 29.11 -59.63
C THR A 992 22.73 30.56 -59.34
N VAL A 993 22.10 31.26 -60.30
CA VAL A 993 21.64 32.65 -60.13
C VAL A 993 20.38 32.67 -59.26
N GLY A 994 20.28 33.64 -58.34
CA GLY A 994 19.14 33.78 -57.42
C GLY A 994 19.55 33.97 -55.96
N GLU A 995 18.56 33.99 -55.07
CA GLU A 995 18.79 34.03 -53.61
C GLU A 995 18.89 32.62 -53.05
N HIS A 996 19.99 32.33 -52.36
CA HIS A 996 20.25 31.01 -51.78
C HIS A 996 20.44 31.13 -50.28
N LEU A 997 19.72 30.30 -49.52
CA LEU A 997 19.90 30.20 -48.08
C LEU A 997 21.07 29.26 -47.77
N VAL A 998 22.24 29.84 -47.51
CA VAL A 998 23.49 29.11 -47.29
C VAL A 998 23.73 28.93 -45.79
N THR A 999 24.09 27.72 -45.38
CA THR A 999 24.42 27.44 -43.98
C THR A 999 25.88 27.78 -43.73
N ILE A 1000 26.14 28.66 -42.76
CA ILE A 1000 27.46 28.93 -42.21
C ILE A 1000 27.68 27.99 -41.04
N ARG A 1001 28.82 27.29 -41.03
CA ARG A 1001 29.22 26.39 -39.94
C ARG A 1001 30.49 26.90 -39.29
N ALA A 1002 30.45 27.07 -37.97
CA ALA A 1002 31.61 27.24 -37.12
C ALA A 1002 31.92 25.92 -36.40
N LYS A 1003 33.19 25.51 -36.41
CA LYS A 1003 33.68 24.33 -35.69
C LYS A 1003 34.88 24.70 -34.84
N GLY A 1004 34.91 24.23 -33.61
CA GLY A 1004 36.03 24.42 -32.70
C GLY A 1004 36.11 23.26 -31.72
N LYS A 1005 37.04 23.37 -30.78
CA LYS A 1005 37.11 22.48 -29.61
C LYS A 1005 37.08 23.32 -28.35
N PHE A 1006 36.41 22.84 -27.32
CA PHE A 1006 36.46 23.43 -25.99
C PHE A 1006 36.77 22.33 -24.98
N ASN A 1007 37.94 22.40 -24.33
CA ASN A 1007 38.44 21.36 -23.42
C ASN A 1007 38.35 19.93 -24.00
N ASN A 1008 38.84 19.74 -25.23
CA ASN A 1008 38.80 18.50 -26.02
C ASN A 1008 37.41 18.01 -26.47
N VAL A 1009 36.35 18.77 -26.21
CA VAL A 1009 35.01 18.50 -26.74
C VAL A 1009 34.81 19.21 -28.06
N ASP A 1010 34.31 18.51 -29.06
CA ASP A 1010 33.97 19.12 -30.33
C ASP A 1010 32.74 20.02 -30.14
N ILE A 1011 32.89 21.30 -30.49
CA ILE A 1011 31.80 22.27 -30.42
C ILE A 1011 31.53 22.84 -31.81
N GLY A 1012 30.28 23.17 -32.06
CA GLY A 1012 29.88 23.74 -33.32
C GLY A 1012 28.73 24.72 -33.16
N ALA A 1013 28.66 25.67 -34.07
CA ALA A 1013 27.52 26.56 -34.21
C ALA A 1013 27.17 26.68 -35.68
N THR A 1014 25.88 26.73 -35.99
CA THR A 1014 25.42 26.95 -37.36
C THR A 1014 24.46 28.12 -37.39
N THR A 1015 24.47 28.83 -38.51
CA THR A 1015 23.50 29.89 -38.82
C THR A 1015 23.26 29.90 -40.32
N GLN A 1016 22.18 30.53 -40.76
CA GLN A 1016 21.87 30.64 -42.18
C GLN A 1016 21.95 32.11 -42.61
N VAL A 1017 22.42 32.32 -43.84
CA VAL A 1017 22.50 33.64 -44.45
C VAL A 1017 22.02 33.56 -45.89
N LYS A 1018 21.31 34.58 -46.35
CA LYS A 1018 20.99 34.68 -47.77
C LYS A 1018 22.20 35.19 -48.53
N ILE A 1019 22.57 34.46 -49.57
CA ILE A 1019 23.57 34.85 -50.55
C ILE A 1019 22.87 35.03 -51.89
N LYS A 1020 22.85 36.27 -52.40
CA LYS A 1020 22.28 36.60 -53.70
C LYS A 1020 23.35 36.47 -54.78
N VAL A 1021 23.19 35.53 -55.70
CA VAL A 1021 24.06 35.40 -56.87
C VAL A 1021 23.43 36.13 -58.05
N GLU A 1022 24.13 37.12 -58.59
CA GLU A 1022 23.72 37.89 -59.77
C GLU A 1022 24.41 37.34 -61.03
N ALA A 1023 23.69 37.33 -62.16
CA ALA A 1023 24.26 36.92 -63.43
C ALA A 1023 25.41 37.86 -63.84
N ALA A 1024 26.47 37.30 -64.42
CA ALA A 1024 27.52 38.12 -65.03
C ALA A 1024 26.91 39.00 -66.15
N PRO A 1025 27.31 40.27 -66.29
CA PRO A 1025 26.86 41.09 -67.42
C PRO A 1025 27.26 40.41 -68.74
N ALA A 1026 26.34 40.35 -69.69
CA ALA A 1026 26.61 39.80 -71.03
C ALA A 1026 27.81 40.53 -71.64
N ALA A 1027 28.81 39.78 -72.10
CA ALA A 1027 29.97 40.34 -72.78
C ALA A 1027 29.47 41.14 -74.01
N GLN A 1028 29.79 42.44 -74.05
CA GLN A 1028 29.58 43.29 -75.24
C GLN A 1028 30.64 42.99 -76.30
#